data_AF-A0A0S7XJW4-F1
#
_entry.id   AF-A0A0S7XJW4-F1
#
_cell.length_a   1.000
_cell.length_b   1.000
_cell.length_c   1.000
_cell.angle_alpha   90.00
_cell.angle_beta   90.00
_cell.angle_gamma   90.00
#
_symmetry.space_group_name_H-M   'P 1'
#
loop_
_entity.id
_entity.type
_entity.pdbx_description
1 polymer ?
#
loop_
_entity_poly.entity_id
_entity_poly.type
_entity_poly.pdbx_seq_one_letter_code
_entity_poly.pdbx_strand_id
1 'polypeptide(L)'
;MKIALLVKDFLASRGGAEVFAVNLARGLVDVGHAVDVYAERGEQVCGVPVHLLPSGAGPRFFRALTFSRRARKALAKNDYDIVYALNRTDLGDIYWLGGGLYSFWLSRRFPTPVRRALACIFRPIHLANLLLERRIFDSPCFSHFIGNSELMRRQLIEEKGLLPQMISVVYAGIDLSRFNPELSYIHRAKVRRDLKLPAKAPVVLFLANNYARKGLRTLLFALKAASREVEGLALIVAGRGRCWPFETLARRLSLDRVVRFVGFDPEPEKYYGASDLLVLPTKYDSFARVNLEALASGLPVVTSSLCGAAEIVKEKETGFVIANPEDVSAFAEKIVEYFTRADRTRMSQAAPGSVKEFSIKRCVESTLSVFEKVLKEKRKVLGSRGAGLELEVEDWVDIRVNARFCRLLKQNGLGSFREIMNFKGRELHKEGQGRSVEVIELKKSNESPVRAYLKRERLSFLQALKPMIRLRPPRAPASREWENALLLDKKGFPVAVPIAAGVKRFWGLGLESFSITRELSGSSSLIDFIPEVLSSFPQEKMRQFKRRLTRRLARFSRMFHGAGFHHQDFYLGHFHISLEEENDFRLWLLDLQRVRRLRRLSRHFLVKDLAQLNFSSLDFPIIYATDRMRFFKLYRGKHKLDKRDKRLIRKILTKTGHIARHTDKMLSPASQRA
;
A
#
# COMPACT_ATOMS: atom_id res chain seq x y z
N MET A 1 -13.30 1.62 12.75
CA MET A 1 -12.75 2.04 11.44
C MET A 1 -13.59 1.42 10.34
N LYS A 2 -13.65 2.05 9.17
CA LYS A 2 -14.21 1.46 7.93
C LYS A 2 -13.06 1.02 7.02
N ILE A 3 -12.96 -0.29 6.78
CA ILE A 3 -11.82 -0.94 6.13
C ILE A 3 -12.29 -1.60 4.83
N ALA A 4 -11.55 -1.41 3.74
CA ALA A 4 -11.74 -2.16 2.50
C ALA A 4 -10.63 -3.19 2.31
N LEU A 5 -10.99 -4.45 2.16
CA LEU A 5 -10.06 -5.53 1.83
C LEU A 5 -10.11 -5.83 0.33
N LEU A 6 -8.95 -5.76 -0.35
CA LEU A 6 -8.83 -6.16 -1.76
C LEU A 6 -8.19 -7.54 -1.86
N VAL A 7 -8.98 -8.54 -2.21
CA VAL A 7 -8.57 -9.95 -2.30
C VAL A 7 -8.94 -10.52 -3.66
N LYS A 8 -8.25 -11.57 -4.13
CA LYS A 8 -8.66 -12.22 -5.39
C LYS A 8 -9.80 -13.20 -5.16
N ASP A 9 -9.51 -14.18 -4.33
CA ASP A 9 -10.35 -15.33 -4.03
C ASP A 9 -10.56 -15.26 -2.50
N PHE A 10 -11.81 -15.01 -2.08
CA PHE A 10 -12.21 -14.92 -0.67
C PHE A 10 -12.97 -16.18 -0.28
N LEU A 11 -12.23 -17.28 -0.11
CA LEU A 11 -12.78 -18.62 0.07
C LEU A 11 -12.13 -19.27 1.28
N ALA A 12 -12.92 -19.78 2.22
CA ALA A 12 -12.40 -20.43 3.43
C ALA A 12 -11.82 -21.83 3.14
N SER A 13 -12.24 -22.44 2.04
CA SER A 13 -11.90 -23.81 1.62
C SER A 13 -10.61 -23.92 0.81
N ARG A 14 -9.89 -22.82 0.57
CA ARG A 14 -8.82 -22.77 -0.43
C ARG A 14 -7.55 -22.13 0.12
N GLY A 15 -6.40 -22.79 -0.04
CA GLY A 15 -5.07 -22.20 0.10
C GLY A 15 -4.75 -21.51 1.44
N GLY A 16 -3.49 -21.13 1.65
CA GLY A 16 -3.08 -20.45 2.88
C GLY A 16 -3.38 -18.96 2.91
N ALA A 17 -3.47 -18.32 1.73
CA ALA A 17 -3.66 -16.87 1.62
C ALA A 17 -5.13 -16.49 1.68
N GLU A 18 -6.02 -17.32 1.13
CA GLU A 18 -7.46 -17.09 1.15
C GLU A 18 -8.04 -17.37 2.54
N VAL A 19 -7.60 -18.44 3.22
CA VAL A 19 -7.92 -18.69 4.64
C VAL A 19 -7.47 -17.52 5.52
N PHE A 20 -6.26 -16.98 5.30
CA PHE A 20 -5.79 -15.79 6.01
C PHE A 20 -6.73 -14.60 5.80
N ALA A 21 -7.15 -14.33 4.57
CA ALA A 21 -8.03 -13.21 4.26
C ALA A 21 -9.39 -13.34 4.96
N VAL A 22 -9.98 -14.54 4.98
CA VAL A 22 -11.26 -14.81 5.66
C VAL A 22 -11.11 -14.65 7.18
N ASN A 23 -10.09 -15.25 7.78
CA ASN A 23 -9.86 -15.17 9.23
C ASN A 23 -9.58 -13.74 9.67
N LEU A 24 -8.81 -12.98 8.89
CA LEU A 24 -8.57 -11.57 9.15
C LEU A 24 -9.87 -10.75 9.06
N ALA A 25 -10.69 -10.97 8.03
CA ALA A 25 -11.95 -10.23 7.87
C ALA A 25 -12.90 -10.49 9.05
N ARG A 26 -13.06 -11.74 9.47
CA ARG A 26 -13.86 -12.11 10.66
C ARG A 26 -13.31 -11.45 11.91
N GLY A 27 -12.03 -11.64 12.19
CA GLY A 27 -11.41 -11.08 13.39
C GLY A 27 -11.46 -9.55 13.45
N LEU A 28 -11.44 -8.84 12.31
CA LEU A 28 -11.64 -7.39 12.26
C LEU A 28 -13.10 -6.98 12.56
N VAL A 29 -14.09 -7.76 12.14
CA VAL A 29 -15.51 -7.53 12.47
C VAL A 29 -15.77 -7.84 13.94
N ASP A 30 -15.19 -8.91 14.48
CA ASP A 30 -15.37 -9.34 15.87
C ASP A 30 -14.89 -8.27 16.87
N VAL A 31 -13.88 -7.48 16.50
CA VAL A 31 -13.39 -6.34 17.31
C VAL A 31 -14.12 -5.01 17.01
N GLY A 32 -15.23 -5.06 16.27
CA GLY A 32 -16.13 -3.92 16.04
C GLY A 32 -15.74 -2.98 14.89
N HIS A 33 -15.02 -3.45 13.86
CA HIS A 33 -14.76 -2.65 12.66
C HIS A 33 -15.68 -3.01 11.49
N ALA A 34 -16.05 -2.01 10.69
CA ALA A 34 -16.80 -2.21 9.46
C ALA A 34 -15.84 -2.64 8.34
N VAL A 35 -16.05 -3.82 7.75
CA VAL A 35 -15.15 -4.42 6.77
C VAL A 35 -15.88 -4.74 5.47
N ASP A 36 -15.53 -4.06 4.39
CA ASP A 36 -16.01 -4.38 3.04
C ASP A 36 -14.94 -5.17 2.27
N VAL A 37 -15.31 -6.33 1.73
CA VAL A 37 -14.43 -7.18 0.93
C VAL A 37 -14.72 -6.99 -0.55
N TYR A 38 -13.70 -6.68 -1.33
CA TYR A 38 -13.77 -6.65 -2.79
C TYR A 38 -12.98 -7.81 -3.37
N ALA A 39 -13.67 -8.75 -4.02
CA ALA A 39 -13.09 -10.01 -4.49
C ALA A 39 -13.43 -10.32 -5.96
N GLU A 40 -12.58 -11.05 -6.68
CA GLU A 40 -12.96 -11.62 -8.00
C GLU A 40 -13.96 -12.77 -7.81
N ARG A 41 -13.76 -13.56 -6.75
CA ARG A 41 -14.62 -14.66 -6.31
C ARG A 41 -14.66 -14.67 -4.79
N GLY A 42 -15.78 -14.99 -4.20
CA GLY A 42 -15.88 -15.11 -2.75
C GLY A 42 -17.15 -15.80 -2.30
N GLU A 43 -17.09 -16.36 -1.10
CA GLU A 43 -18.23 -16.87 -0.35
C GLU A 43 -18.75 -15.76 0.57
N GLN A 44 -20.05 -15.78 0.88
CA GLN A 44 -20.60 -14.86 1.88
C GLN A 44 -20.13 -15.28 3.26
N VAL A 45 -19.69 -14.30 4.06
CA VAL A 45 -19.30 -14.50 5.45
C VAL A 45 -20.18 -13.59 6.30
N CYS A 46 -20.76 -14.14 7.36
CA CYS A 46 -21.65 -13.40 8.25
C CYS A 46 -20.95 -12.12 8.75
N GLY A 47 -21.66 -10.98 8.66
CA GLY A 47 -21.14 -9.67 9.08
C GLY A 47 -20.12 -9.02 8.13
N VAL A 48 -19.78 -9.65 7.00
CA VAL A 48 -18.77 -9.13 6.05
C VAL A 48 -19.39 -8.92 4.66
N PRO A 49 -19.75 -7.69 4.28
CA PRO A 49 -20.18 -7.38 2.92
C PRO A 49 -19.12 -7.79 1.87
N VAL A 50 -19.48 -8.71 0.97
CA VAL A 50 -18.61 -9.16 -0.14
C VAL A 50 -19.10 -8.60 -1.48
N HIS A 51 -18.30 -7.72 -2.08
CA HIS A 51 -18.52 -7.12 -3.40
C HIS A 51 -17.72 -7.85 -4.49
N LEU A 52 -18.43 -8.57 -5.36
CA LEU A 52 -17.81 -9.32 -6.45
C LEU A 52 -17.43 -8.41 -7.63
N LEU A 53 -16.16 -8.49 -8.04
CA LEU A 53 -15.54 -7.74 -9.13
C LEU A 53 -14.92 -8.71 -10.15
N PRO A 54 -15.72 -9.43 -10.95
CA PRO A 54 -15.20 -10.44 -11.87
C PRO A 54 -14.20 -9.85 -12.86
N SER A 55 -13.06 -10.51 -13.09
CA SER A 55 -11.98 -9.97 -13.92
C SER A 55 -12.23 -10.05 -15.44
N GLY A 56 -13.32 -10.72 -15.86
CA GLY A 56 -13.73 -10.94 -17.25
C GLY A 56 -13.05 -12.15 -17.92
N ALA A 57 -13.43 -12.45 -19.17
CA ALA A 57 -12.95 -13.60 -19.95
C ALA A 57 -11.54 -13.42 -20.57
N GLY A 58 -10.91 -12.25 -20.41
CA GLY A 58 -9.62 -11.95 -21.02
C GLY A 58 -8.43 -12.79 -20.49
N PRO A 59 -7.25 -12.66 -21.13
CA PRO A 59 -6.07 -13.46 -20.80
C PRO A 59 -5.69 -13.36 -19.32
N ARG A 60 -5.32 -14.50 -18.70
CA ARG A 60 -5.05 -14.61 -17.25
C ARG A 60 -4.06 -13.57 -16.73
N PHE A 61 -3.09 -13.18 -17.56
CA PHE A 61 -2.04 -12.22 -17.19
C PHE A 61 -2.49 -10.75 -17.15
N PHE A 62 -3.65 -10.41 -17.73
CA PHE A 62 -4.27 -9.08 -17.60
C PHE A 62 -5.27 -8.97 -16.44
N ARG A 63 -5.71 -10.10 -15.87
CA ARG A 63 -6.79 -10.12 -14.87
C ARG A 63 -6.51 -9.28 -13.63
N ALA A 64 -5.27 -9.28 -13.13
CA ALA A 64 -4.90 -8.43 -12.00
C ALA A 64 -5.06 -6.92 -12.32
N LEU A 65 -4.82 -6.53 -13.57
CA LEU A 65 -5.00 -5.13 -14.01
C LEU A 65 -6.48 -4.79 -14.21
N THR A 66 -7.29 -5.71 -14.73
CA THR A 66 -8.74 -5.51 -14.86
C THR A 66 -9.40 -5.44 -13.49
N PHE A 67 -9.02 -6.31 -12.55
CA PHE A 67 -9.42 -6.25 -11.15
C PHE A 67 -9.06 -4.89 -10.52
N SER A 68 -7.80 -4.46 -10.61
CA SER A 68 -7.35 -3.16 -10.07
C SER A 68 -8.15 -1.98 -10.64
N ARG A 69 -8.54 -2.04 -11.93
CA ARG A 69 -9.38 -1.02 -12.57
C ARG A 69 -10.81 -1.00 -12.00
N ARG A 70 -11.41 -2.18 -11.80
CA ARG A 70 -12.77 -2.33 -11.27
C ARG A 70 -12.82 -1.96 -9.79
N ALA A 71 -11.86 -2.42 -8.99
CA ALA A 71 -11.70 -2.06 -7.59
C ALA A 71 -11.60 -0.54 -7.40
N ARG A 72 -10.81 0.16 -8.23
CA ARG A 72 -10.74 1.63 -8.19
C ARG A 72 -12.09 2.32 -8.44
N LYS A 73 -12.94 1.78 -9.32
CA LYS A 73 -14.28 2.33 -9.58
C LYS A 73 -15.20 2.07 -8.40
N ALA A 74 -15.12 0.89 -7.79
CA ALA A 74 -15.96 0.50 -6.66
C ALA A 74 -15.59 1.29 -5.39
N LEU A 75 -14.30 1.36 -5.06
CA LEU A 75 -13.78 2.15 -3.94
C LEU A 75 -14.03 3.66 -4.07
N ALA A 76 -14.31 4.17 -5.28
CA ALA A 76 -14.63 5.59 -5.45
C ALA A 76 -16.05 5.96 -4.94
N LYS A 77 -16.91 4.96 -4.71
CA LYS A 77 -18.30 5.16 -4.25
C LYS A 77 -18.42 5.33 -2.74
N ASN A 78 -17.45 4.82 -1.99
CA ASN A 78 -17.44 4.79 -0.53
C ASN A 78 -16.15 5.41 -0.02
N ASP A 79 -16.20 6.02 1.16
CA ASP A 79 -14.98 6.45 1.85
C ASP A 79 -14.54 5.38 2.86
N TYR A 80 -13.24 5.11 2.89
CA TYR A 80 -12.60 4.12 3.75
C TYR A 80 -11.44 4.77 4.50
N ASP A 81 -11.28 4.41 5.76
CA ASP A 81 -10.13 4.83 6.57
C ASP A 81 -8.85 4.14 6.04
N ILE A 82 -8.96 2.84 5.77
CA ILE A 82 -7.89 1.98 5.27
C ILE A 82 -8.38 1.15 4.08
N VAL A 83 -7.61 1.15 3.01
CA VAL A 83 -7.72 0.19 1.90
C VAL A 83 -6.52 -0.76 1.98
N TYR A 84 -6.78 -2.02 2.35
CA TYR A 84 -5.77 -3.04 2.55
C TYR A 84 -5.78 -4.06 1.41
N ALA A 85 -4.69 -4.09 0.63
CA ALA A 85 -4.52 -4.99 -0.49
C ALA A 85 -3.89 -6.32 -0.05
N LEU A 86 -4.68 -7.39 -0.04
CA LEU A 86 -4.27 -8.78 0.25
C LEU A 86 -3.85 -9.56 -1.00
N ASN A 87 -4.07 -8.99 -2.18
CA ASN A 87 -3.68 -9.58 -3.46
C ASN A 87 -2.94 -8.55 -4.33
N ARG A 88 -2.24 -9.03 -5.36
CA ARG A 88 -1.43 -8.23 -6.29
C ARG A 88 -2.28 -7.19 -7.04
N THR A 89 -2.30 -5.96 -6.53
CA THR A 89 -3.00 -4.80 -7.10
C THR A 89 -2.20 -3.52 -6.88
N ASP A 90 -2.30 -2.55 -7.80
CA ASP A 90 -1.57 -1.28 -7.72
C ASP A 90 -2.25 -0.18 -6.90
N LEU A 91 -3.24 -0.57 -6.09
CA LEU A 91 -4.14 0.30 -5.34
C LEU A 91 -4.25 -0.13 -3.87
N GLY A 92 -4.28 0.84 -2.97
CA GLY A 92 -4.47 0.64 -1.54
C GLY A 92 -3.51 1.51 -0.74
N ASP A 93 -3.75 1.58 0.56
CA ASP A 93 -2.86 2.24 1.53
C ASP A 93 -1.76 1.29 2.00
N ILE A 94 -2.15 0.02 2.18
CA ILE A 94 -1.30 -1.03 2.69
C ILE A 94 -1.31 -2.20 1.71
N TYR A 95 -0.14 -2.78 1.44
CA TYR A 95 -0.02 -3.99 0.63
C TYR A 95 0.55 -5.15 1.44
N TRP A 96 -0.18 -6.26 1.49
CA TRP A 96 0.29 -7.51 2.08
C TRP A 96 1.03 -8.36 1.03
N LEU A 97 2.27 -8.71 1.33
CA LEU A 97 3.10 -9.56 0.47
C LEU A 97 2.99 -11.04 0.88
N GLY A 98 1.79 -11.60 0.88
CA GLY A 98 1.56 -13.01 1.26
C GLY A 98 2.08 -14.05 0.27
N GLY A 99 2.38 -13.66 -0.98
CA GLY A 99 2.86 -14.58 -2.04
C GLY A 99 4.37 -14.56 -2.29
N GLY A 100 5.10 -13.70 -1.58
CA GLY A 100 6.51 -13.41 -1.82
C GLY A 100 6.78 -12.57 -3.07
N LEU A 101 8.06 -12.25 -3.30
CA LEU A 101 8.52 -11.52 -4.47
C LEU A 101 8.59 -12.44 -5.69
N TYR A 102 7.84 -12.10 -6.72
CA TYR A 102 7.85 -12.83 -7.98
C TYR A 102 9.18 -12.71 -8.70
N SER A 103 9.84 -11.54 -8.64
CA SER A 103 11.17 -11.36 -9.21
C SER A 103 12.20 -12.30 -8.58
N PHE A 104 12.15 -12.48 -7.26
CA PHE A 104 13.05 -13.35 -6.51
C PHE A 104 12.74 -14.83 -6.77
N TRP A 105 11.45 -15.20 -6.75
CA TRP A 105 11.05 -16.56 -7.14
C TRP A 105 11.53 -16.90 -8.56
N LEU A 106 11.39 -15.96 -9.51
CA LEU A 106 11.80 -16.16 -10.89
C LEU A 106 13.32 -16.26 -11.03
N SER A 107 14.09 -15.49 -10.23
CA SER A 107 15.56 -15.60 -10.21
C SER A 107 16.03 -16.93 -9.66
N ARG A 108 15.33 -17.52 -8.70
CA ARG A 108 15.63 -18.88 -8.22
C ARG A 108 15.23 -19.95 -9.24
N ARG A 109 14.08 -19.78 -9.90
CA ARG A 109 13.61 -20.75 -10.91
C ARG A 109 14.46 -20.75 -12.20
N PHE A 110 14.97 -19.58 -12.57
CA PHE A 110 15.83 -19.34 -13.72
C PHE A 110 17.02 -18.48 -13.26
N PRO A 111 18.12 -19.11 -12.81
CA PRO A 111 19.27 -18.39 -12.23
C PRO A 111 19.92 -17.40 -13.20
N THR A 112 20.03 -17.77 -14.47
CA THR A 112 20.73 -16.94 -15.46
C THR A 112 19.81 -15.89 -16.10
N PRO A 113 20.31 -14.67 -16.37
CA PRO A 113 19.54 -13.61 -17.04
C PRO A 113 18.96 -14.04 -18.39
N VAL A 114 19.71 -14.81 -19.18
CA VAL A 114 19.28 -15.32 -20.49
C VAL A 114 18.09 -16.26 -20.35
N ARG A 115 18.15 -17.25 -19.44
CA ARG A 115 17.02 -18.16 -19.19
C ARG A 115 15.79 -17.43 -18.68
N ARG A 116 15.95 -16.38 -17.87
CA ARG A 116 14.82 -15.52 -17.44
C ARG A 116 14.19 -14.76 -18.60
N ALA A 117 15.02 -14.21 -19.50
CA ALA A 117 14.55 -13.48 -20.67
C ALA A 117 13.76 -14.43 -21.60
N LEU A 118 14.33 -15.60 -21.91
CA LEU A 118 13.67 -16.64 -22.70
C LEU A 118 12.36 -17.09 -22.04
N ALA A 119 12.35 -17.33 -20.72
CA ALA A 119 11.12 -17.67 -20.01
C ALA A 119 10.04 -16.59 -20.16
N CYS A 120 10.41 -15.30 -20.15
CA CYS A 120 9.47 -14.20 -20.37
C CYS A 120 8.95 -14.13 -21.82
N ILE A 121 9.77 -14.52 -22.81
CA ILE A 121 9.39 -14.58 -24.23
C ILE A 121 8.40 -15.72 -24.45
N PHE A 122 8.74 -16.94 -24.03
CA PHE A 122 7.91 -18.12 -24.25
C PHE A 122 6.66 -18.17 -23.36
N ARG A 123 6.69 -17.50 -22.20
CA ARG A 123 5.57 -17.48 -21.24
C ARG A 123 5.32 -16.04 -20.77
N PRO A 124 4.48 -15.26 -21.48
CA PRO A 124 4.27 -13.83 -21.21
C PRO A 124 3.70 -13.53 -19.82
N ILE A 125 3.12 -14.52 -19.14
CA ILE A 125 2.71 -14.44 -17.73
C ILE A 125 3.87 -14.02 -16.81
N HIS A 126 5.12 -14.43 -17.09
CA HIS A 126 6.27 -13.99 -16.29
C HIS A 126 6.52 -12.50 -16.44
N LEU A 127 6.50 -11.98 -17.68
CA LEU A 127 6.65 -10.56 -17.95
C LEU A 127 5.52 -9.76 -17.29
N ALA A 128 4.28 -10.21 -17.43
CA ALA A 128 3.12 -9.55 -16.84
C ALA A 128 3.20 -9.49 -15.29
N ASN A 129 3.58 -10.58 -14.64
CA ASN A 129 3.77 -10.61 -13.20
C ASN A 129 4.91 -9.68 -12.76
N LEU A 130 6.03 -9.65 -13.49
CA LEU A 130 7.10 -8.68 -13.21
C LEU A 130 6.60 -7.24 -13.37
N LEU A 131 5.85 -6.94 -14.43
CA LEU A 131 5.27 -5.62 -14.66
C LEU A 131 4.26 -5.22 -13.58
N LEU A 132 3.43 -6.15 -13.11
CA LEU A 132 2.50 -5.92 -12.01
C LEU A 132 3.25 -5.66 -10.70
N GLU A 133 4.22 -6.50 -10.36
CA GLU A 133 5.07 -6.30 -9.19
C GLU A 133 5.73 -4.90 -9.21
N ARG A 134 6.26 -4.52 -10.37
CA ARG A 134 6.81 -3.17 -10.59
C ARG A 134 5.76 -2.08 -10.33
N ARG A 135 4.54 -2.24 -10.83
CA ARG A 135 3.47 -1.25 -10.61
C ARG A 135 3.10 -1.12 -9.13
N ILE A 136 3.09 -2.21 -8.38
CA ILE A 136 2.80 -2.22 -6.94
C ILE A 136 3.84 -1.38 -6.20
N PHE A 137 5.12 -1.71 -6.34
CA PHE A 137 6.19 -1.02 -5.62
C PHE A 137 6.48 0.40 -6.13
N ASP A 138 6.12 0.70 -7.38
CA ASP A 138 6.20 2.06 -7.92
C ASP A 138 4.97 2.91 -7.59
N SER A 139 3.87 2.31 -7.08
CA SER A 139 2.61 3.00 -6.86
C SER A 139 2.74 4.03 -5.73
N PRO A 140 2.35 5.30 -5.98
CA PRO A 140 2.30 6.29 -4.93
C PRO A 140 1.17 6.05 -3.92
N CYS A 141 0.22 5.13 -4.20
CA CYS A 141 -0.91 4.86 -3.31
C CYS A 141 -0.47 4.20 -2.00
N PHE A 142 0.49 3.27 -2.07
CA PHE A 142 0.92 2.53 -0.87
C PHE A 142 1.81 3.41 0.01
N SER A 143 1.40 3.59 1.25
CA SER A 143 2.22 4.19 2.31
C SER A 143 2.93 3.13 3.15
N HIS A 144 2.43 1.89 3.16
CA HIS A 144 2.99 0.83 4.00
C HIS A 144 2.89 -0.55 3.35
N PHE A 145 3.78 -1.46 3.75
CA PHE A 145 3.87 -2.84 3.28
C PHE A 145 3.89 -3.79 4.47
N ILE A 146 3.15 -4.89 4.38
CA ILE A 146 3.14 -5.93 5.40
C ILE A 146 3.75 -7.21 4.79
N GLY A 147 4.85 -7.67 5.38
CA GLY A 147 5.42 -8.99 5.14
C GLY A 147 4.90 -10.00 6.17
N ASN A 148 4.93 -11.28 5.84
CA ASN A 148 4.56 -12.39 6.74
C ASN A 148 5.76 -13.02 7.47
N SER A 149 6.97 -12.49 7.27
CA SER A 149 8.21 -12.95 7.92
C SER A 149 9.30 -11.88 7.85
N GLU A 150 10.32 -12.01 8.69
CA GLU A 150 11.56 -11.22 8.61
C GLU A 150 12.35 -11.53 7.33
N LEU A 151 12.21 -12.73 6.75
CA LEU A 151 12.68 -13.01 5.39
C LEU A 151 12.06 -12.04 4.37
N MET A 152 10.74 -11.81 4.43
CA MET A 152 10.08 -10.85 3.52
C MET A 152 10.50 -9.42 3.78
N ARG A 153 10.67 -9.02 5.05
CA ARG A 153 11.14 -7.68 5.39
C ARG A 153 12.53 -7.41 4.80
N ARG A 154 13.49 -8.33 5.00
CA ARG A 154 14.84 -8.24 4.42
C ARG A 154 14.81 -8.14 2.90
N GLN A 155 14.02 -9.00 2.24
CA GLN A 155 13.90 -8.97 0.78
C GLN A 155 13.27 -7.67 0.26
N LEU A 156 12.27 -7.10 0.94
CA LEU A 156 11.69 -5.82 0.57
C LEU A 156 12.70 -4.66 0.69
N ILE A 157 13.59 -4.71 1.68
CA ILE A 157 14.66 -3.74 1.84
C ILE A 157 15.72 -3.95 0.75
N GLU A 158 16.25 -5.14 0.60
CA GLU A 158 17.39 -5.44 -0.27
C GLU A 158 17.03 -5.40 -1.77
N GLU A 159 15.93 -6.05 -2.16
CA GLU A 159 15.54 -6.24 -3.56
C GLU A 159 14.72 -5.07 -4.10
N LYS A 160 13.92 -4.41 -3.23
CA LYS A 160 13.04 -3.30 -3.63
C LYS A 160 13.52 -1.93 -3.16
N GLY A 161 14.53 -1.90 -2.29
CA GLY A 161 15.09 -0.65 -1.77
C GLY A 161 14.12 0.10 -0.87
N LEU A 162 13.06 -0.55 -0.35
CA LEU A 162 12.03 0.12 0.43
C LEU A 162 12.58 0.64 1.76
N LEU A 163 12.00 1.71 2.26
CA LEU A 163 12.36 2.25 3.58
C LEU A 163 11.91 1.30 4.69
N PRO A 164 12.78 0.91 5.65
CA PRO A 164 12.43 -0.01 6.72
C PRO A 164 11.18 0.40 7.52
N GLN A 165 10.99 1.71 7.74
CA GLN A 165 9.83 2.23 8.47
C GLN A 165 8.48 2.04 7.73
N MET A 166 8.51 1.79 6.42
CA MET A 166 7.32 1.49 5.59
C MET A 166 7.00 -0.01 5.55
N ILE A 167 7.70 -0.83 6.33
CA ILE A 167 7.51 -2.29 6.34
C ILE A 167 7.21 -2.72 7.77
N SER A 168 6.17 -3.53 7.93
CA SER A 168 5.89 -4.27 9.17
C SER A 168 5.85 -5.76 8.87
N VAL A 169 6.22 -6.58 9.84
CA VAL A 169 5.99 -8.02 9.81
C VAL A 169 4.73 -8.31 10.60
N VAL A 170 3.78 -9.01 9.97
CA VAL A 170 2.59 -9.54 10.62
C VAL A 170 2.49 -11.00 10.26
N TYR A 171 2.67 -11.85 11.25
CA TYR A 171 2.57 -13.29 11.10
C TYR A 171 1.13 -13.72 10.83
N ALA A 172 0.97 -14.72 9.97
CA ALA A 172 -0.34 -15.27 9.68
C ALA A 172 -0.84 -16.08 10.88
N GLY A 173 -2.04 -15.77 11.37
CA GLY A 173 -2.60 -16.46 12.52
C GLY A 173 -2.92 -17.94 12.26
N ILE A 174 -2.70 -18.79 13.27
CA ILE A 174 -3.11 -20.20 13.30
C ILE A 174 -4.36 -20.40 14.18
N ASP A 175 -5.21 -21.33 13.75
CA ASP A 175 -6.35 -21.80 14.52
C ASP A 175 -5.88 -22.94 15.44
N LEU A 176 -5.64 -22.59 16.70
CA LEU A 176 -5.16 -23.55 17.73
C LEU A 176 -6.25 -24.51 18.19
N SER A 177 -7.53 -24.25 17.87
CA SER A 177 -8.61 -25.22 18.14
C SER A 177 -8.58 -26.34 17.10
N ARG A 178 -8.27 -26.00 15.85
CA ARG A 178 -8.16 -26.96 14.74
C ARG A 178 -6.83 -27.72 14.73
N PHE A 179 -5.72 -27.06 15.06
CA PHE A 179 -4.39 -27.66 15.07
C PHE A 179 -3.86 -27.71 16.50
N ASN A 180 -3.87 -28.92 17.07
CA ASN A 180 -3.48 -29.18 18.44
C ASN A 180 -2.92 -30.61 18.58
N PRO A 181 -2.26 -30.94 19.70
CA PRO A 181 -1.66 -32.26 19.91
C PRO A 181 -2.67 -33.43 19.99
N GLU A 182 -3.95 -33.17 20.29
CA GLU A 182 -4.98 -34.20 20.42
C GLU A 182 -5.26 -34.90 19.08
N LEU A 183 -4.93 -34.26 17.95
CA LEU A 183 -5.01 -34.85 16.61
C LEU A 183 -4.28 -36.20 16.52
N SER A 184 -3.18 -36.37 17.27
CA SER A 184 -2.44 -37.64 17.31
C SER A 184 -3.30 -38.75 17.93
N TYR A 185 -3.97 -38.48 19.05
CA TYR A 185 -4.85 -39.43 19.70
C TYR A 185 -6.03 -39.82 18.80
N ILE A 186 -6.62 -38.84 18.11
CA ILE A 186 -7.82 -39.03 17.29
C ILE A 186 -7.50 -39.80 15.99
N HIS A 187 -6.43 -39.43 15.29
CA HIS A 187 -6.25 -39.85 13.89
C HIS A 187 -5.15 -40.89 13.66
N ARG A 188 -4.14 -40.99 14.53
CA ARG A 188 -2.89 -41.71 14.23
C ARG A 188 -3.11 -43.18 13.88
N ALA A 189 -3.87 -43.91 14.69
CA ALA A 189 -4.11 -45.33 14.47
C ALA A 189 -4.90 -45.61 13.19
N LYS A 190 -5.97 -44.82 12.95
CA LYS A 190 -6.83 -44.96 11.77
C LYS A 190 -6.08 -44.62 10.48
N VAL A 191 -5.47 -43.44 10.41
CA VAL A 191 -4.76 -42.97 9.21
C VAL A 191 -3.58 -43.90 8.86
N ARG A 192 -2.81 -44.38 9.85
CA ARG A 192 -1.71 -45.33 9.58
C ARG A 192 -2.23 -46.65 9.01
N ARG A 193 -3.35 -47.17 9.53
CA ARG A 193 -3.99 -48.39 9.01
C ARG A 193 -4.48 -48.19 7.58
N ASP A 194 -5.22 -47.11 7.32
CA ASP A 194 -5.79 -46.79 5.99
C ASP A 194 -4.68 -46.64 4.93
N LEU A 195 -3.53 -46.07 5.33
CA LEU A 195 -2.36 -45.90 4.46
C LEU A 195 -1.42 -47.12 4.43
N LYS A 196 -1.77 -48.21 5.11
CA LYS A 196 -0.95 -49.44 5.22
C LYS A 196 0.47 -49.13 5.71
N LEU A 197 0.57 -48.32 6.76
CA LEU A 197 1.82 -47.98 7.46
C LEU A 197 1.89 -48.78 8.77
N PRO A 198 3.07 -49.33 9.14
CA PRO A 198 3.22 -50.01 10.42
C PRO A 198 2.91 -49.08 11.60
N ALA A 199 2.26 -49.61 12.64
CA ALA A 199 1.80 -48.81 13.79
C ALA A 199 2.95 -48.02 14.46
N LYS A 200 4.12 -48.64 14.59
CA LYS A 200 5.32 -48.06 15.22
C LYS A 200 6.32 -47.44 14.22
N ALA A 201 5.99 -47.37 12.93
CA ALA A 201 6.89 -46.79 11.94
C ALA A 201 7.19 -45.31 12.23
N PRO A 202 8.42 -44.85 12.00
CA PRO A 202 8.75 -43.42 11.95
C PRO A 202 8.15 -42.81 10.66
N VAL A 203 7.26 -41.83 10.82
CA VAL A 203 6.52 -41.23 9.70
C VAL A 203 6.90 -39.78 9.48
N VAL A 204 7.43 -39.47 8.30
CA VAL A 204 7.63 -38.10 7.83
C VAL A 204 6.38 -37.61 7.10
N LEU A 205 5.99 -36.36 7.34
CA LEU A 205 4.97 -35.65 6.58
C LEU A 205 5.62 -34.69 5.59
N PHE A 206 5.15 -34.72 4.35
CA PHE A 206 5.30 -33.64 3.39
C PHE A 206 3.92 -33.14 3.01
N LEU A 207 3.58 -31.92 3.45
CA LEU A 207 2.29 -31.30 3.14
C LEU A 207 2.48 -30.00 2.37
N ALA A 208 2.01 -29.95 1.14
CA ALA A 208 2.29 -28.79 0.30
C ALA A 208 1.42 -28.67 -0.95
N ASN A 209 1.16 -27.41 -1.34
CA ASN A 209 0.79 -27.09 -2.71
C ASN A 209 2.06 -26.88 -3.56
N ASN A 210 2.09 -27.46 -4.75
CA ASN A 210 3.23 -27.44 -5.68
C ASN A 210 4.50 -28.12 -5.13
N TYR A 211 4.52 -29.45 -5.23
CA TYR A 211 5.60 -30.33 -4.75
C TYR A 211 7.00 -29.93 -5.22
N ALA A 212 7.14 -29.48 -6.48
CA ALA A 212 8.42 -29.04 -7.03
C ALA A 212 8.97 -27.78 -6.35
N ARG A 213 8.10 -26.81 -6.06
CA ARG A 213 8.49 -25.59 -5.33
C ARG A 213 8.82 -25.90 -3.86
N LYS A 214 8.12 -26.87 -3.28
CA LYS A 214 8.21 -27.24 -1.87
C LYS A 214 9.28 -28.27 -1.55
N GLY A 215 10.00 -28.76 -2.56
CA GLY A 215 11.22 -29.53 -2.38
C GLY A 215 11.05 -31.04 -2.29
N LEU A 216 9.92 -31.59 -2.77
CA LEU A 216 9.67 -33.04 -2.66
C LEU A 216 10.78 -33.90 -3.30
N ARG A 217 11.42 -33.39 -4.37
CA ARG A 217 12.58 -34.08 -4.98
C ARG A 217 13.71 -34.22 -3.96
N THR A 218 14.10 -33.14 -3.29
CA THR A 218 15.16 -33.16 -2.26
C THR A 218 14.78 -34.13 -1.15
N LEU A 219 13.53 -34.07 -0.68
CA LEU A 219 13.05 -34.96 0.38
C LEU A 219 13.10 -36.43 -0.02
N LEU A 220 12.72 -36.81 -1.25
CA LEU A 220 12.78 -38.22 -1.65
C LEU A 220 14.21 -38.77 -1.65
N PHE A 221 15.19 -37.98 -2.08
CA PHE A 221 16.61 -38.38 -1.98
C PHE A 221 17.08 -38.43 -0.52
N ALA A 222 16.69 -37.45 0.31
CA ALA A 222 17.06 -37.41 1.72
C ALA A 222 16.43 -38.57 2.51
N LEU A 223 15.18 -38.92 2.21
CA LEU A 223 14.47 -40.07 2.78
C LEU A 223 15.18 -41.38 2.43
N LYS A 224 15.65 -41.52 1.17
CA LYS A 224 16.43 -42.69 0.76
C LYS A 224 17.74 -42.81 1.54
N ALA A 225 18.46 -41.71 1.73
CA ALA A 225 19.68 -41.70 2.52
C ALA A 225 19.39 -42.06 4.00
N ALA A 226 18.42 -41.38 4.63
CA ALA A 226 18.05 -41.59 6.02
C ALA A 226 17.49 -43.00 6.31
N SER A 227 16.83 -43.63 5.33
CA SER A 227 16.29 -45.00 5.47
C SER A 227 17.36 -46.08 5.71
N ARG A 228 18.65 -45.77 5.53
CA ARG A 228 19.76 -46.67 5.86
C ARG A 228 20.02 -46.75 7.37
N GLU A 229 19.65 -45.71 8.11
CA GLU A 229 19.93 -45.59 9.54
C GLU A 229 18.63 -45.61 10.37
N VAL A 230 17.50 -45.26 9.75
CA VAL A 230 16.18 -45.27 10.39
C VAL A 230 15.31 -46.35 9.76
N GLU A 231 15.19 -47.48 10.44
CA GLU A 231 14.41 -48.62 9.97
C GLU A 231 12.91 -48.28 9.84
N GLY A 232 12.28 -48.74 8.76
CA GLY A 232 10.83 -48.58 8.54
C GLY A 232 10.38 -47.14 8.24
N LEU A 233 11.31 -46.22 7.93
CA LEU A 233 11.01 -44.81 7.65
C LEU A 233 10.02 -44.64 6.49
N ALA A 234 8.86 -44.05 6.81
CA ALA A 234 7.77 -43.83 5.88
C ALA A 234 7.53 -42.35 5.59
N LEU A 235 6.89 -42.04 4.46
CA LEU A 235 6.57 -40.68 4.03
C LEU A 235 5.12 -40.57 3.57
N ILE A 236 4.37 -39.65 4.16
CA ILE A 236 3.05 -39.23 3.68
C ILE A 236 3.23 -37.96 2.83
N VAL A 237 2.74 -37.97 1.60
CA VAL A 237 2.76 -36.83 0.67
C VAL A 237 1.32 -36.33 0.45
N ALA A 238 0.98 -35.20 1.06
CA ALA A 238 -0.34 -34.58 1.01
C ALA A 238 -0.33 -33.21 0.31
N GLY A 239 -1.44 -32.86 -0.34
CA GLY A 239 -1.69 -31.56 -0.97
C GLY A 239 -1.87 -31.61 -2.50
N ARG A 240 -1.92 -30.43 -3.14
CA ARG A 240 -2.09 -30.32 -4.60
C ARG A 240 -0.74 -30.22 -5.32
N GLY A 241 -0.39 -31.20 -6.13
CA GLY A 241 0.81 -31.16 -6.96
C GLY A 241 0.78 -32.18 -8.10
N ARG A 242 1.64 -32.00 -9.11
CA ARG A 242 1.86 -33.05 -10.12
C ARG A 242 2.60 -34.20 -9.44
N CYS A 243 1.94 -35.33 -9.22
CA CYS A 243 2.50 -36.47 -8.48
C CYS A 243 3.38 -37.38 -9.35
N TRP A 244 2.99 -37.66 -10.59
CA TRP A 244 3.64 -38.64 -11.48
C TRP A 244 5.18 -38.56 -11.56
N PRO A 245 5.82 -37.37 -11.68
CA PRO A 245 7.28 -37.29 -11.70
C PRO A 245 7.94 -37.77 -10.38
N PHE A 246 7.26 -37.58 -9.26
CA PHE A 246 7.75 -37.93 -7.93
C PHE A 246 7.43 -39.38 -7.57
N GLU A 247 6.28 -39.91 -8.00
CA GLU A 247 5.98 -41.35 -7.90
C GLU A 247 6.98 -42.18 -8.71
N THR A 248 7.32 -41.72 -9.91
CA THR A 248 8.37 -42.34 -10.74
C THR A 248 9.73 -42.27 -10.07
N LEU A 249 10.06 -41.15 -9.45
CA LEU A 249 11.31 -41.01 -8.69
C LEU A 249 11.32 -41.93 -7.45
N ALA A 250 10.22 -42.02 -6.72
CA ALA A 250 10.09 -42.89 -5.54
C ALA A 250 10.31 -44.36 -5.92
N ARG A 251 9.71 -44.83 -7.03
CA ARG A 251 9.96 -46.18 -7.57
C ARG A 251 11.43 -46.40 -7.93
N ARG A 252 12.08 -45.43 -8.59
CA ARG A 252 13.51 -45.51 -8.93
C ARG A 252 14.43 -45.55 -7.71
N LEU A 253 13.98 -45.02 -6.57
CA LEU A 253 14.71 -45.06 -5.30
C LEU A 253 14.31 -46.28 -4.44
N SER A 254 13.43 -47.15 -4.94
CA SER A 254 12.84 -48.27 -4.21
C SER A 254 12.13 -47.84 -2.92
N LEU A 255 11.42 -46.71 -2.98
CA LEU A 255 10.66 -46.11 -1.88
C LEU A 255 9.13 -46.28 -2.03
N ASP A 256 8.67 -46.92 -3.08
CA ASP A 256 7.24 -47.08 -3.43
C ASP A 256 6.43 -47.79 -2.34
N ARG A 257 7.07 -48.67 -1.56
CA ARG A 257 6.42 -49.35 -0.43
C ARG A 257 6.26 -48.48 0.81
N VAL A 258 7.00 -47.38 0.94
CA VAL A 258 7.02 -46.53 2.15
C VAL A 258 6.54 -45.10 1.91
N VAL A 259 6.46 -44.66 0.66
CA VAL A 259 5.91 -43.36 0.28
C VAL A 259 4.43 -43.51 -0.10
N ARG A 260 3.56 -42.71 0.52
CA ARG A 260 2.11 -42.69 0.27
C ARG A 260 1.69 -41.32 -0.24
N PHE A 261 1.30 -41.26 -1.50
CA PHE A 261 0.72 -40.06 -2.11
C PHE A 261 -0.79 -40.05 -1.87
N VAL A 262 -1.26 -39.17 -0.99
CA VAL A 262 -2.70 -39.07 -0.66
C VAL A 262 -3.43 -38.01 -1.47
N GLY A 263 -2.69 -37.10 -2.10
CA GLY A 263 -3.27 -36.03 -2.91
C GLY A 263 -3.90 -34.92 -2.08
N PHE A 264 -4.85 -34.19 -2.68
CA PHE A 264 -5.52 -33.08 -2.00
C PHE A 264 -6.62 -33.59 -1.08
N ASP A 265 -6.57 -33.12 0.16
CA ASP A 265 -7.58 -33.38 1.17
C ASP A 265 -8.03 -32.04 1.77
N PRO A 266 -9.36 -31.77 1.87
CA PRO A 266 -9.88 -30.58 2.54
C PRO A 266 -9.65 -30.58 4.06
N GLU A 267 -9.40 -31.75 4.67
CA GLU A 267 -9.20 -31.98 6.10
C GLU A 267 -7.79 -32.54 6.38
N PRO A 268 -6.73 -31.73 6.16
CA PRO A 268 -5.35 -32.17 6.28
C PRO A 268 -4.89 -32.45 7.73
N GLU A 269 -5.62 -31.95 8.74
CA GLU A 269 -5.31 -32.10 10.18
C GLU A 269 -4.95 -33.54 10.59
N LYS A 270 -5.66 -34.53 10.03
CA LYS A 270 -5.44 -35.95 10.30
C LYS A 270 -4.03 -36.44 9.93
N TYR A 271 -3.39 -35.83 8.93
CA TYR A 271 -2.03 -36.22 8.53
C TYR A 271 -0.96 -35.67 9.46
N TYR A 272 -1.21 -34.55 10.13
CA TYR A 272 -0.31 -34.05 11.17
C TYR A 272 -0.31 -35.01 12.36
N GLY A 273 -1.50 -35.41 12.85
CA GLY A 273 -1.63 -36.37 13.95
C GLY A 273 -1.06 -37.77 13.64
N ALA A 274 -1.06 -38.18 12.38
CA ALA A 274 -0.52 -39.47 11.96
C ALA A 274 1.01 -39.52 11.84
N SER A 275 1.68 -38.37 11.86
CA SER A 275 3.10 -38.23 11.53
C SER A 275 3.97 -37.93 12.75
N ASP A 276 5.29 -38.02 12.58
CA ASP A 276 6.29 -37.83 13.64
C ASP A 276 7.27 -36.68 13.36
N LEU A 277 7.46 -36.31 12.09
CA LEU A 277 8.27 -35.17 11.68
C LEU A 277 7.68 -34.51 10.42
N LEU A 278 7.55 -33.18 10.35
CA LEU A 278 7.29 -32.47 9.09
C LEU A 278 8.63 -32.14 8.42
N VAL A 279 8.79 -32.46 7.13
CA VAL A 279 9.98 -32.07 6.36
C VAL A 279 9.59 -31.30 5.11
N LEU A 280 10.04 -30.04 4.99
CA LEU A 280 9.77 -29.16 3.85
C LEU A 280 11.06 -28.48 3.33
N PRO A 281 11.79 -29.09 2.37
CA PRO A 281 12.93 -28.49 1.66
C PRO A 281 12.53 -27.36 0.71
N THR A 282 11.83 -26.36 1.23
CA THR A 282 11.14 -25.33 0.45
C THR A 282 12.13 -24.48 -0.33
N LYS A 283 12.01 -24.42 -1.66
CA LYS A 283 12.93 -23.61 -2.48
C LYS A 283 12.73 -22.11 -2.29
N TYR A 284 11.49 -21.69 -2.07
CA TYR A 284 11.13 -20.32 -1.71
C TYR A 284 9.66 -20.26 -1.26
N ASP A 285 9.42 -19.75 -0.07
CA ASP A 285 8.09 -19.37 0.39
C ASP A 285 8.18 -18.16 1.32
N SER A 286 7.22 -17.24 1.19
CA SER A 286 7.15 -16.07 2.05
C SER A 286 6.90 -16.43 3.50
N PHE A 287 6.24 -17.56 3.79
CA PHE A 287 6.06 -18.06 5.15
C PHE A 287 5.88 -19.58 5.21
N ALA A 288 4.93 -20.16 4.46
CA ALA A 288 4.49 -21.56 4.59
C ALA A 288 3.83 -21.89 5.95
N ARG A 289 2.52 -21.60 6.04
CA ARG A 289 1.67 -21.89 7.22
C ARG A 289 1.73 -23.34 7.72
N VAL A 290 2.01 -24.30 6.83
CA VAL A 290 2.17 -25.72 7.16
C VAL A 290 3.17 -25.95 8.30
N ASN A 291 4.23 -25.13 8.40
CA ASN A 291 5.18 -25.23 9.52
C ASN A 291 4.53 -24.86 10.86
N LEU A 292 3.70 -23.80 10.90
CA LEU A 292 2.93 -23.46 12.12
C LEU A 292 1.92 -24.55 12.46
N GLU A 293 1.22 -25.07 11.45
CA GLU A 293 0.21 -26.13 11.60
C GLU A 293 0.81 -27.41 12.18
N ALA A 294 2.00 -27.80 11.70
CA ALA A 294 2.77 -28.90 12.28
C ALA A 294 3.16 -28.63 13.73
N LEU A 295 3.80 -27.50 14.01
CA LEU A 295 4.24 -27.17 15.37
C LEU A 295 3.08 -27.14 16.37
N ALA A 296 1.96 -26.52 15.99
CA ALA A 296 0.75 -26.48 16.82
C ALA A 296 0.18 -27.88 17.09
N SER A 297 0.30 -28.78 16.12
CA SER A 297 -0.12 -30.19 16.23
C SER A 297 0.87 -31.06 17.00
N GLY A 298 1.94 -30.50 17.57
CA GLY A 298 2.97 -31.25 18.29
C GLY A 298 4.01 -31.92 17.39
N LEU A 299 4.12 -31.49 16.13
CA LEU A 299 5.00 -32.08 15.13
C LEU A 299 6.24 -31.20 14.90
N PRO A 300 7.45 -31.65 15.27
CA PRO A 300 8.68 -30.93 14.95
C PRO A 300 8.89 -30.76 13.44
N VAL A 301 9.68 -29.74 13.06
CA VAL A 301 9.81 -29.32 11.65
C VAL A 301 11.27 -29.29 11.18
N VAL A 302 11.56 -29.91 10.03
CA VAL A 302 12.79 -29.67 9.26
C VAL A 302 12.46 -28.85 8.02
N THR A 303 12.97 -27.63 7.93
CA THR A 303 12.69 -26.71 6.82
C THR A 303 13.95 -26.03 6.31
N SER A 304 13.86 -25.35 5.17
CA SER A 304 14.95 -24.52 4.67
C SER A 304 14.87 -23.06 5.15
N SER A 305 16.01 -22.37 5.17
CA SER A 305 16.12 -20.93 5.46
C SER A 305 15.39 -20.01 4.45
N LEU A 306 15.05 -20.54 3.27
CA LEU A 306 14.28 -19.85 2.23
C LEU A 306 12.76 -20.00 2.41
N CYS A 307 12.34 -20.63 3.50
CA CYS A 307 10.98 -20.64 4.00
C CYS A 307 10.82 -19.57 5.07
N GLY A 308 9.89 -18.62 4.92
CA GLY A 308 9.75 -17.55 5.91
C GLY A 308 9.38 -18.04 7.32
N ALA A 309 8.69 -19.18 7.46
CA ALA A 309 8.43 -19.81 8.75
C ALA A 309 9.63 -20.63 9.26
N ALA A 310 10.84 -20.45 8.72
CA ALA A 310 12.04 -20.97 9.36
C ALA A 310 12.35 -20.20 10.65
N GLU A 311 12.00 -18.93 10.74
CA GLU A 311 12.29 -18.08 11.91
C GLU A 311 11.48 -18.44 13.16
N ILE A 312 10.42 -19.21 13.02
CA ILE A 312 9.63 -19.73 14.16
C ILE A 312 10.15 -21.08 14.67
N VAL A 313 11.02 -21.74 13.89
CA VAL A 313 11.60 -23.03 14.28
C VAL A 313 12.78 -22.75 15.20
N LYS A 314 12.65 -23.19 16.46
CA LYS A 314 13.73 -23.14 17.43
C LYS A 314 14.64 -24.35 17.24
N GLU A 315 15.86 -24.10 16.78
CA GLU A 315 16.86 -25.11 16.45
C GLU A 315 17.07 -26.07 17.64
N LYS A 316 17.01 -27.38 17.39
CA LYS A 316 17.14 -28.45 18.40
C LYS A 316 16.07 -28.48 19.51
N GLU A 317 15.12 -27.53 19.53
CA GLU A 317 14.00 -27.54 20.48
C GLU A 317 12.69 -27.94 19.82
N THR A 318 12.43 -27.47 18.60
CA THR A 318 11.18 -27.71 17.87
C THR A 318 11.41 -28.14 16.42
N GLY A 319 12.66 -28.26 16.01
CA GLY A 319 13.03 -28.62 14.65
C GLY A 319 14.43 -28.20 14.25
N PHE A 320 14.66 -28.16 12.95
CA PHE A 320 15.96 -27.88 12.33
C PHE A 320 15.80 -26.99 11.08
N VAL A 321 16.70 -26.03 10.90
CA VAL A 321 16.71 -25.13 9.74
C VAL A 321 17.96 -25.34 8.88
N ILE A 322 17.75 -25.72 7.62
CA ILE A 322 18.82 -26.01 6.66
C ILE A 322 19.01 -24.82 5.72
N ALA A 323 20.26 -24.39 5.54
CA ALA A 323 20.57 -23.21 4.72
C ALA A 323 20.14 -23.41 3.25
N ASN A 324 20.55 -24.52 2.63
CA ASN A 324 20.29 -24.81 1.23
C ASN A 324 19.13 -25.83 1.06
N PRO A 325 18.00 -25.47 0.42
CA PRO A 325 16.86 -26.39 0.20
C PRO A 325 17.15 -27.55 -0.77
N GLU A 326 18.31 -27.55 -1.42
CA GLU A 326 18.74 -28.61 -2.35
C GLU A 326 19.83 -29.51 -1.75
N ASP A 327 20.23 -29.27 -0.49
CA ASP A 327 21.24 -30.06 0.21
C ASP A 327 20.63 -31.36 0.77
N VAL A 328 20.70 -32.42 -0.03
CA VAL A 328 20.15 -33.73 0.32
C VAL A 328 20.78 -34.30 1.59
N SER A 329 22.09 -34.14 1.78
CA SER A 329 22.81 -34.71 2.93
C SER A 329 22.35 -34.08 4.22
N ALA A 330 22.31 -32.74 4.27
CA ALA A 330 21.85 -32.02 5.45
C ALA A 330 20.41 -32.39 5.86
N PHE A 331 19.50 -32.57 4.89
CA PHE A 331 18.14 -33.02 5.21
C PHE A 331 18.11 -34.46 5.72
N ALA A 332 18.92 -35.36 5.15
CA ALA A 332 19.00 -36.74 5.62
C ALA A 332 19.56 -36.80 7.05
N GLU A 333 20.66 -36.12 7.31
CA GLU A 333 21.31 -36.02 8.62
C GLU A 333 20.33 -35.54 9.70
N LYS A 334 19.53 -34.49 9.42
CA LYS A 334 18.54 -33.99 10.39
C LYS A 334 17.34 -34.91 10.59
N ILE A 335 16.95 -35.66 9.57
CA ILE A 335 15.93 -36.71 9.73
C ILE A 335 16.47 -37.83 10.63
N VAL A 336 17.68 -38.30 10.37
CA VAL A 336 18.34 -39.32 11.19
C VAL A 336 18.50 -38.83 12.62
N GLU A 337 19.11 -37.64 12.80
CA GLU A 337 19.31 -37.01 14.11
C GLU A 337 17.99 -36.96 14.90
N TYR A 338 16.88 -36.54 14.29
CA TYR A 338 15.60 -36.52 14.98
C TYR A 338 15.14 -37.91 15.44
N PHE A 339 15.20 -38.92 14.57
CA PHE A 339 14.64 -40.24 14.87
C PHE A 339 15.52 -41.08 15.79
N THR A 340 16.83 -40.83 15.84
CA THR A 340 17.80 -41.52 16.72
C THR A 340 17.98 -40.84 18.08
N ARG A 341 17.48 -39.62 18.25
CA ARG A 341 17.51 -38.91 19.55
C ARG A 341 16.68 -39.61 20.62
N ALA A 342 17.31 -39.83 21.78
CA ALA A 342 16.64 -40.35 22.96
C ALA A 342 15.52 -39.42 23.48
N ASP A 343 15.67 -38.11 23.30
CA ASP A 343 14.78 -37.08 23.82
C ASP A 343 13.81 -36.50 22.77
N ARG A 344 13.62 -37.16 21.62
CA ARG A 344 12.78 -36.63 20.51
C ARG A 344 11.35 -36.24 20.91
N THR A 345 10.81 -36.90 21.93
CA THR A 345 9.48 -36.60 22.49
C THR A 345 9.43 -35.21 23.15
N ARG A 346 10.55 -34.73 23.71
CA ARG A 346 10.65 -33.36 24.25
C ARG A 346 10.42 -32.32 23.15
N MET A 347 10.95 -32.53 21.94
CA MET A 347 10.69 -31.62 20.83
C MET A 347 9.22 -31.57 20.45
N SER A 348 8.57 -32.75 20.40
CA SER A 348 7.14 -32.85 20.11
C SER A 348 6.28 -32.16 21.18
N GLN A 349 6.67 -32.27 22.45
CA GLN A 349 6.00 -31.60 23.58
C GLN A 349 6.24 -30.08 23.59
N ALA A 350 7.41 -29.60 23.15
CA ALA A 350 7.74 -28.18 23.09
C ALA A 350 7.08 -27.45 21.90
N ALA A 351 6.83 -28.16 20.79
CA ALA A 351 6.35 -27.59 19.54
C ALA A 351 5.03 -26.77 19.65
N PRO A 352 3.99 -27.22 20.38
CA PRO A 352 2.75 -26.43 20.49
C PRO A 352 2.96 -25.13 21.28
N GLY A 353 3.84 -25.19 22.29
CA GLY A 353 4.20 -24.04 23.12
C GLY A 353 4.90 -22.93 22.33
N SER A 354 5.69 -23.28 21.32
CA SER A 354 6.43 -22.30 20.52
C SER A 354 5.56 -21.48 19.58
N VAL A 355 4.32 -21.91 19.30
CA VAL A 355 3.43 -21.24 18.36
C VAL A 355 2.18 -20.62 18.98
N LYS A 356 2.04 -20.66 20.31
CA LYS A 356 0.89 -20.08 21.04
C LYS A 356 0.68 -18.58 20.74
N GLU A 357 1.77 -17.84 20.55
CA GLU A 357 1.73 -16.40 20.26
C GLU A 357 1.28 -16.08 18.81
N PHE A 358 1.18 -17.06 17.92
CA PHE A 358 0.80 -16.87 16.53
C PHE A 358 -0.71 -17.06 16.29
N SER A 359 -1.54 -16.76 17.29
CA SER A 359 -3.00 -16.90 17.19
C SER A 359 -3.62 -15.95 16.16
N ILE A 360 -4.83 -16.27 15.68
CA ILE A 360 -5.62 -15.36 14.83
C ILE A 360 -5.85 -14.02 15.54
N LYS A 361 -6.15 -14.03 16.84
CA LYS A 361 -6.31 -12.82 17.65
C LYS A 361 -5.06 -11.93 17.57
N ARG A 362 -3.87 -12.50 17.78
CA ARG A 362 -2.61 -11.75 17.73
C ARG A 362 -2.33 -11.18 16.33
N CYS A 363 -2.69 -11.94 15.29
CA CYS A 363 -2.59 -11.49 13.90
C CYS A 363 -3.46 -10.25 13.62
N VAL A 364 -4.70 -10.25 14.13
CA VAL A 364 -5.63 -9.13 14.02
C VAL A 364 -5.09 -7.91 14.78
N GLU A 365 -4.70 -8.07 16.04
CA GLU A 365 -4.11 -7.01 16.87
C GLU A 365 -2.89 -6.36 16.19
N SER A 366 -1.99 -7.19 15.66
CA SER A 366 -0.78 -6.72 14.96
C SER A 366 -1.14 -5.98 13.67
N THR A 367 -2.17 -6.43 12.94
CA THR A 367 -2.67 -5.75 11.74
C THR A 367 -3.27 -4.39 12.09
N LEU A 368 -4.04 -4.31 13.17
CA LEU A 368 -4.65 -3.06 13.65
C LEU A 368 -3.62 -2.04 14.10
N SER A 369 -2.57 -2.46 14.79
CA SER A 369 -1.44 -1.59 15.13
C SER A 369 -0.81 -0.95 13.89
N VAL A 370 -0.71 -1.71 12.78
CA VAL A 370 -0.24 -1.17 11.50
C VAL A 370 -1.24 -0.20 10.89
N PHE A 371 -2.55 -0.49 10.98
CA PHE A 371 -3.60 0.41 10.50
C PHE A 371 -3.57 1.74 11.24
N GLU A 372 -3.48 1.72 12.57
CA GLU A 372 -3.37 2.90 13.42
C GLU A 372 -2.11 3.72 13.09
N LYS A 373 -0.97 3.06 12.90
CA LYS A 373 0.26 3.72 12.44
C LYS A 373 0.04 4.45 11.11
N VAL A 374 -0.56 3.78 10.13
CA VAL A 374 -0.83 4.38 8.81
C VAL A 374 -1.83 5.51 8.91
N LEU A 375 -2.87 5.39 9.74
CA LEU A 375 -3.85 6.46 9.97
C LEU A 375 -3.21 7.66 10.67
N LYS A 376 -2.35 7.45 11.67
CA LYS A 376 -1.60 8.52 12.34
C LYS A 376 -0.69 9.24 11.35
N GLU A 377 -0.01 8.51 10.47
CA GLU A 377 0.81 9.12 9.42
C GLU A 377 -0.01 9.89 8.39
N LYS A 378 -1.15 9.34 7.95
CA LYS A 378 -2.10 10.04 7.08
C LYS A 378 -2.54 11.35 7.73
N ARG A 379 -3.03 11.31 8.99
CA ARG A 379 -3.45 12.50 9.75
C ARG A 379 -2.31 13.52 9.92
N LYS A 380 -1.06 13.10 10.11
CA LYS A 380 0.08 14.05 10.18
C LYS A 380 0.36 14.78 8.86
N VAL A 381 0.08 14.15 7.73
CA VAL A 381 0.33 14.74 6.40
C VAL A 381 -0.88 15.54 5.91
N LEU A 382 -2.06 15.01 6.20
CA LEU A 382 -3.35 15.51 5.79
C LEU A 382 -3.97 16.49 6.81
N GLY A 383 -3.35 16.66 7.98
CA GLY A 383 -4.00 17.23 9.15
C GLY A 383 -4.94 16.21 9.82
N SER A 384 -5.19 16.37 11.12
CA SER A 384 -6.47 15.92 11.66
C SER A 384 -7.55 16.50 10.74
N ARG A 385 -8.63 15.76 10.44
CA ARG A 385 -9.85 16.39 9.88
C ARG A 385 -10.16 17.53 10.83
N GLY A 386 -9.72 18.75 10.49
CA GLY A 386 -9.63 19.83 11.45
C GLY A 386 -11.06 20.12 11.84
N ALA A 387 -11.40 19.84 13.10
CA ALA A 387 -12.67 20.19 13.74
C ALA A 387 -13.84 20.38 12.75
N GLY A 388 -14.47 19.28 12.31
CA GLY A 388 -15.79 19.32 11.67
C GLY A 388 -15.96 20.39 10.58
N LEU A 389 -15.18 20.33 9.50
CA LEU A 389 -15.64 20.88 8.22
C LEU A 389 -16.55 19.83 7.58
N GLU A 390 -17.71 19.58 8.17
CA GLU A 390 -18.82 19.14 7.32
C GLU A 390 -19.11 20.36 6.43
N LEU A 391 -18.50 20.37 5.23
CA LEU A 391 -18.74 21.35 4.19
C LEU A 391 -20.15 21.09 3.63
N GLU A 392 -21.15 21.26 4.47
CA GLU A 392 -22.55 21.28 4.07
C GLU A 392 -22.74 22.50 3.17
N VAL A 393 -23.33 22.24 2.01
CA VAL A 393 -23.52 23.24 0.98
C VAL A 393 -24.97 23.67 0.98
N GLU A 394 -25.20 24.97 1.14
CA GLU A 394 -26.48 25.61 0.88
C GLU A 394 -26.38 26.33 -0.46
N ASP A 395 -27.29 26.02 -1.39
CA ASP A 395 -27.36 26.67 -2.69
C ASP A 395 -28.30 27.89 -2.60
N TRP A 396 -27.77 29.09 -2.87
CA TRP A 396 -28.53 30.30 -3.15
C TRP A 396 -28.58 30.55 -4.65
N VAL A 397 -29.36 31.53 -5.09
CA VAL A 397 -29.39 31.93 -6.51
C VAL A 397 -27.98 32.35 -6.96
N ASP A 398 -27.42 31.58 -7.90
CA ASP A 398 -26.07 31.75 -8.47
C ASP A 398 -24.89 31.63 -7.48
N ILE A 399 -25.12 31.23 -6.22
CA ILE A 399 -24.08 31.14 -5.18
C ILE A 399 -24.19 29.81 -4.45
N ARG A 400 -23.05 29.19 -4.17
CA ARG A 400 -22.91 28.10 -3.20
C ARG A 400 -22.29 28.65 -1.94
N VAL A 401 -22.90 28.37 -0.80
CA VAL A 401 -22.44 28.83 0.50
C VAL A 401 -22.17 27.63 1.39
N ASN A 402 -21.10 27.71 2.17
CA ASN A 402 -20.88 26.77 3.25
C ASN A 402 -21.87 27.10 4.38
N ALA A 403 -22.75 26.17 4.72
CA ALA A 403 -23.91 26.38 5.59
C ALA A 403 -23.57 27.10 6.91
N ARG A 404 -22.38 26.81 7.46
CA ARG A 404 -21.86 27.45 8.68
C ARG A 404 -21.71 28.98 8.57
N PHE A 405 -21.54 29.50 7.36
CA PHE A 405 -21.32 30.92 7.09
C PHE A 405 -22.54 31.64 6.52
N CYS A 406 -23.66 30.96 6.29
CA CYS A 406 -24.88 31.56 5.74
C CYS A 406 -25.36 32.77 6.56
N ARG A 407 -25.46 32.61 7.89
CA ARG A 407 -25.85 33.71 8.80
C ARG A 407 -24.83 34.85 8.77
N LEU A 408 -23.54 34.52 8.78
CA LEU A 408 -22.46 35.51 8.78
C LEU A 408 -22.47 36.36 7.51
N LEU A 409 -22.63 35.74 6.34
CA LEU A 409 -22.73 36.46 5.07
C LEU A 409 -23.95 37.38 5.03
N LYS A 410 -25.14 36.88 5.43
CA LYS A 410 -26.37 37.70 5.47
C LYS A 410 -26.23 38.91 6.40
N GLN A 411 -25.64 38.72 7.59
CA GLN A 411 -25.40 39.81 8.56
C GLN A 411 -24.44 40.88 8.05
N ASN A 412 -23.54 40.54 7.14
CA ASN A 412 -22.57 41.46 6.55
C ASN A 412 -23.04 42.01 5.18
N GLY A 413 -24.33 41.86 4.83
CA GLY A 413 -24.88 42.36 3.57
C GLY A 413 -24.34 41.65 2.33
N LEU A 414 -24.00 40.36 2.46
CA LEU A 414 -23.48 39.49 1.40
C LEU A 414 -24.46 38.37 1.08
N GLY A 415 -25.75 38.69 0.97
CA GLY A 415 -26.85 37.76 0.74
C GLY A 415 -27.10 37.43 -0.74
N SER A 416 -26.61 38.24 -1.66
CA SER A 416 -26.82 38.05 -3.11
C SER A 416 -25.53 38.11 -3.94
N PHE A 417 -25.58 37.56 -5.16
CA PHE A 417 -24.42 37.54 -6.08
C PHE A 417 -23.94 38.97 -6.38
N ARG A 418 -24.89 39.89 -6.60
CA ARG A 418 -24.62 41.29 -6.90
C ARG A 418 -23.97 42.01 -5.73
N GLU A 419 -24.40 41.75 -4.51
CA GLU A 419 -23.80 42.31 -3.29
C GLU A 419 -22.34 41.87 -3.15
N ILE A 420 -22.06 40.58 -3.26
CA ILE A 420 -20.69 40.04 -3.12
C ILE A 420 -19.76 40.56 -4.22
N MET A 421 -20.22 40.60 -5.47
CA MET A 421 -19.42 41.10 -6.59
C MET A 421 -19.03 42.58 -6.46
N ASN A 422 -19.84 43.38 -5.76
CA ASN A 422 -19.63 44.82 -5.59
C ASN A 422 -19.11 45.20 -4.19
N PHE A 423 -18.93 44.22 -3.29
CA PHE A 423 -18.46 44.47 -1.93
C PHE A 423 -17.03 45.03 -1.92
N LYS A 424 -16.78 46.13 -1.22
CA LYS A 424 -15.41 46.69 -1.13
C LYS A 424 -14.67 46.07 0.04
N GLY A 425 -13.55 45.38 -0.25
CA GLY A 425 -12.66 44.86 0.79
C GLY A 425 -11.85 45.96 1.47
N ARG A 426 -11.14 45.57 2.53
CA ARG A 426 -10.26 46.46 3.30
C ARG A 426 -8.93 46.71 2.61
N GLU A 427 -8.40 45.68 1.96
CA GLU A 427 -7.06 45.68 1.37
C GLU A 427 -7.07 44.99 0.01
N LEU A 428 -6.53 45.65 -1.01
CA LEU A 428 -6.36 45.10 -2.34
C LEU A 428 -5.05 44.34 -2.40
N HIS A 429 -5.12 43.01 -2.48
CA HIS A 429 -3.94 42.16 -2.48
C HIS A 429 -3.38 41.97 -3.91
N LYS A 430 -4.25 41.93 -4.93
CA LYS A 430 -3.84 41.80 -6.34
C LYS A 430 -4.93 42.26 -7.30
N GLU A 431 -4.57 43.02 -8.32
CA GLU A 431 -5.46 43.42 -9.42
C GLU A 431 -4.79 43.17 -10.79
N GLY A 432 -5.56 42.72 -11.76
CA GLY A 432 -5.11 42.47 -13.15
C GLY A 432 -6.29 42.42 -14.11
N GLN A 433 -6.04 42.15 -15.40
CA GLN A 433 -7.08 42.13 -16.45
C GLN A 433 -8.29 41.26 -16.06
N GLY A 434 -9.36 41.89 -15.57
CA GLY A 434 -10.61 41.25 -15.17
C GLY A 434 -10.54 40.39 -13.90
N ARG A 435 -9.50 40.49 -13.06
CA ARG A 435 -9.39 39.72 -11.81
C ARG A 435 -8.93 40.59 -10.65
N SER A 436 -9.63 40.52 -9.52
CA SER A 436 -9.20 41.13 -8.26
C SER A 436 -9.18 40.12 -7.11
N VAL A 437 -8.30 40.35 -6.15
CA VAL A 437 -8.23 39.62 -4.87
C VAL A 437 -8.16 40.65 -3.75
N GLU A 438 -9.14 40.63 -2.87
CA GLU A 438 -9.27 41.56 -1.75
C GLU A 438 -9.40 40.80 -0.43
N VAL A 439 -8.87 41.38 0.64
CA VAL A 439 -9.11 40.89 2.01
C VAL A 439 -10.39 41.53 2.53
N ILE A 440 -11.30 40.71 3.03
CA ILE A 440 -12.56 41.12 3.64
C ILE A 440 -12.59 40.68 5.11
N GLU A 441 -13.24 41.48 5.95
CA GLU A 441 -13.51 41.16 7.35
C GLU A 441 -15.01 41.02 7.57
N LEU A 442 -15.45 39.80 7.89
CA LEU A 442 -16.84 39.50 8.20
C LEU A 442 -17.05 39.66 9.70
N LYS A 443 -17.80 40.69 10.10
CA LYS A 443 -18.10 40.97 11.50
C LYS A 443 -19.01 39.87 12.05
N LYS A 444 -18.64 39.31 13.20
CA LYS A 444 -19.43 38.35 13.96
C LYS A 444 -19.88 39.02 15.26
N SER A 445 -21.14 38.86 15.65
CA SER A 445 -21.67 39.47 16.88
C SER A 445 -20.90 38.93 18.10
N ASN A 446 -20.24 39.81 18.86
CA ASN A 446 -19.47 39.52 20.08
C ASN A 446 -18.25 38.58 19.93
N GLU A 447 -17.67 38.45 18.72
CA GLU A 447 -16.45 37.66 18.48
C GLU A 447 -15.49 38.38 17.52
N SER A 448 -14.23 37.94 17.49
CA SER A 448 -13.25 38.41 16.51
C SER A 448 -13.76 38.23 15.07
N PRO A 449 -13.55 39.23 14.18
CA PRO A 449 -14.02 39.17 12.81
C PRO A 449 -13.37 38.00 12.04
N VAL A 450 -14.13 37.39 11.15
CA VAL A 450 -13.60 36.34 10.26
C VAL A 450 -12.97 37.01 9.05
N ARG A 451 -11.64 36.93 8.95
CA ARG A 451 -10.90 37.36 7.77
C ARG A 451 -10.99 36.35 6.64
N ALA A 452 -11.19 36.84 5.41
CA ALA A 452 -11.30 36.02 4.22
C ALA A 452 -10.74 36.73 2.98
N TYR A 453 -10.31 35.96 1.99
CA TYR A 453 -9.98 36.45 0.66
C TYR A 453 -11.19 36.34 -0.25
N LEU A 454 -11.61 37.46 -0.81
CA LEU A 454 -12.60 37.56 -1.88
C LEU A 454 -11.87 37.70 -3.22
N LYS A 455 -11.93 36.64 -4.03
CA LYS A 455 -11.40 36.62 -5.39
C LYS A 455 -12.55 36.85 -6.35
N ARG A 456 -12.41 37.79 -7.28
CA ARG A 456 -13.40 38.11 -8.30
C ARG A 456 -12.79 37.99 -9.68
N GLU A 457 -13.58 37.48 -10.61
CA GLU A 457 -13.20 37.39 -12.01
C GLU A 457 -14.37 37.81 -12.91
N ARG A 458 -14.07 38.69 -13.86
CA ARG A 458 -14.94 39.14 -14.95
C ARG A 458 -14.24 38.81 -16.27
N LEU A 459 -14.76 37.82 -16.97
CA LEU A 459 -14.23 37.33 -18.24
C LEU A 459 -15.01 37.95 -19.41
N SER A 460 -14.29 38.30 -20.48
CA SER A 460 -14.94 38.63 -21.75
C SER A 460 -15.54 37.38 -22.39
N PHE A 461 -16.51 37.58 -23.28
CA PHE A 461 -17.15 36.47 -24.02
C PHE A 461 -16.13 35.58 -24.74
N LEU A 462 -15.15 36.18 -25.42
CA LEU A 462 -14.06 35.45 -26.09
C LEU A 462 -13.21 34.64 -25.11
N GLN A 463 -12.91 35.18 -23.93
CA GLN A 463 -12.15 34.45 -22.90
C GLN A 463 -12.94 33.25 -22.36
N ALA A 464 -14.25 33.39 -22.17
CA ALA A 464 -15.13 32.33 -21.72
C ALA A 464 -15.32 31.21 -22.78
N LEU A 465 -15.20 31.53 -24.07
CA LEU A 465 -15.26 30.57 -25.19
C LEU A 465 -13.96 29.77 -25.40
N LYS A 466 -12.79 30.28 -25.01
CA LYS A 466 -11.47 29.62 -25.23
C LYS A 466 -11.42 28.12 -24.88
N PRO A 467 -12.05 27.63 -23.79
CA PRO A 467 -12.08 26.20 -23.48
C PRO A 467 -12.77 25.34 -24.56
N MET A 468 -13.82 25.85 -25.20
CA MET A 468 -14.61 25.10 -26.19
C MET A 468 -13.86 24.88 -27.51
N ILE A 469 -13.02 25.84 -27.91
CA ILE A 469 -12.08 25.69 -29.03
C ILE A 469 -11.16 24.47 -28.81
N ARG A 470 -10.88 24.12 -27.55
CA ARG A 470 -10.07 22.96 -27.17
C ARG A 470 -10.91 21.74 -26.78
N LEU A 471 -12.19 21.71 -27.14
CA LEU A 471 -13.17 20.66 -26.80
C LEU A 471 -13.25 20.40 -25.29
N ARG A 472 -13.21 21.47 -24.47
CA ARG A 472 -13.34 21.39 -23.01
C ARG A 472 -14.54 22.18 -22.53
N PRO A 473 -15.26 21.67 -21.51
CA PRO A 473 -16.39 22.39 -20.95
C PRO A 473 -15.90 23.71 -20.32
N PRO A 474 -16.55 24.85 -20.64
CA PRO A 474 -16.26 26.12 -20.00
C PRO A 474 -16.63 26.02 -18.52
N ARG A 475 -15.67 26.26 -17.64
CA ARG A 475 -15.90 26.28 -16.18
C ARG A 475 -15.21 27.51 -15.61
N ALA A 476 -15.97 28.31 -14.86
CA ALA A 476 -15.45 29.46 -14.15
C ALA A 476 -14.41 29.03 -13.11
N PRO A 477 -13.32 29.79 -12.93
CA PRO A 477 -12.28 29.44 -11.96
C PRO A 477 -12.78 29.34 -10.52
N ALA A 478 -13.73 30.18 -10.09
CA ALA A 478 -14.33 30.08 -8.76
C ALA A 478 -15.05 28.74 -8.52
N SER A 479 -15.82 28.24 -9.50
CA SER A 479 -16.44 26.90 -9.39
C SER A 479 -15.40 25.80 -9.28
N ARG A 480 -14.28 25.92 -10.01
CA ARG A 480 -13.20 24.93 -9.93
C ARG A 480 -12.52 24.96 -8.57
N GLU A 481 -12.25 26.15 -8.03
CA GLU A 481 -11.67 26.30 -6.70
C GLU A 481 -12.55 25.65 -5.64
N TRP A 482 -13.85 25.93 -5.68
CA TRP A 482 -14.85 25.33 -4.79
C TRP A 482 -14.91 23.80 -4.91
N GLU A 483 -15.11 23.27 -6.13
CA GLU A 483 -15.18 21.83 -6.39
C GLU A 483 -13.90 21.11 -5.93
N ASN A 484 -12.73 21.70 -6.19
CA ASN A 484 -11.46 21.13 -5.78
C ASN A 484 -11.25 21.21 -4.27
N ALA A 485 -11.68 22.27 -3.60
CA ALA A 485 -11.64 22.38 -2.14
C ALA A 485 -12.46 21.26 -1.48
N LEU A 486 -13.72 21.08 -1.89
CA LEU A 486 -14.59 19.99 -1.41
C LEU A 486 -13.95 18.61 -1.65
N LEU A 487 -13.40 18.41 -2.84
CA LEU A 487 -12.84 17.12 -3.24
C LEU A 487 -11.54 16.78 -2.50
N LEU A 488 -10.70 17.79 -2.26
CA LEU A 488 -9.45 17.64 -1.52
C LEU A 488 -9.73 17.44 -0.03
N ASP A 489 -10.65 18.20 0.55
CA ASP A 489 -11.14 18.04 1.94
C ASP A 489 -11.73 16.65 2.17
N LYS A 490 -12.57 16.16 1.25
CA LYS A 490 -13.09 14.79 1.27
C LYS A 490 -11.99 13.73 1.25
N LYS A 491 -10.83 14.04 0.65
CA LYS A 491 -9.63 13.19 0.65
C LYS A 491 -8.64 13.50 1.76
N GLY A 492 -9.03 14.39 2.68
CA GLY A 492 -8.32 14.80 3.87
C GLY A 492 -7.23 15.84 3.60
N PHE A 493 -7.02 16.34 2.39
CA PHE A 493 -5.95 17.33 2.19
C PHE A 493 -6.26 18.64 2.91
N PRO A 494 -5.29 19.27 3.59
CA PRO A 494 -5.47 20.57 4.21
C PRO A 494 -5.82 21.60 3.13
N VAL A 495 -7.03 22.13 3.21
CA VAL A 495 -7.51 23.22 2.36
C VAL A 495 -7.90 24.41 3.23
N ALA A 496 -7.76 25.60 2.68
CA ALA A 496 -8.35 26.78 3.30
C ALA A 496 -9.88 26.67 3.23
N VAL A 497 -10.58 27.07 4.30
CA VAL A 497 -12.02 26.85 4.44
C VAL A 497 -12.78 27.66 3.38
N PRO A 498 -13.48 27.03 2.42
CA PRO A 498 -14.30 27.76 1.48
C PRO A 498 -15.55 28.28 2.20
N ILE A 499 -15.83 29.57 2.03
CA ILE A 499 -16.98 30.27 2.63
C ILE A 499 -18.13 30.33 1.63
N ALA A 500 -17.86 30.84 0.41
CA ALA A 500 -18.84 30.88 -0.66
C ALA A 500 -18.17 30.90 -2.04
N ALA A 501 -18.87 30.44 -3.07
CA ALA A 501 -18.46 30.64 -4.45
C ALA A 501 -19.69 30.86 -5.34
N GLY A 502 -19.64 31.86 -6.20
CA GLY A 502 -20.74 32.18 -7.11
C GLY A 502 -20.30 32.26 -8.56
N VAL A 503 -21.22 31.94 -9.47
CA VAL A 503 -21.02 32.12 -10.91
C VAL A 503 -22.32 32.57 -11.56
N LYS A 504 -22.28 33.75 -12.18
CA LYS A 504 -23.36 34.22 -13.04
C LYS A 504 -23.11 33.74 -14.47
N ARG A 505 -24.07 32.98 -14.99
CA ARG A 505 -23.99 32.41 -16.35
C ARG A 505 -24.80 33.24 -17.33
N PHE A 506 -24.21 33.51 -18.49
CA PHE A 506 -24.90 34.07 -19.66
C PHE A 506 -24.72 33.09 -20.82
N TRP A 507 -25.83 32.58 -21.39
CA TRP A 507 -25.79 31.52 -22.42
C TRP A 507 -24.96 30.28 -22.00
N GLY A 508 -25.02 29.92 -20.71
CA GLY A 508 -24.25 28.80 -20.14
C GLY A 508 -22.76 29.10 -19.87
N LEU A 509 -22.25 30.27 -20.28
CA LEU A 509 -20.88 30.72 -20.02
C LEU A 509 -20.81 31.49 -18.70
N GLY A 510 -19.92 31.11 -17.80
CA GLY A 510 -19.66 31.85 -16.55
C GLY A 510 -18.79 33.07 -16.83
N LEU A 511 -19.42 34.24 -17.06
CA LEU A 511 -18.72 35.49 -17.36
C LEU A 511 -18.26 36.20 -16.08
N GLU A 512 -19.04 36.10 -15.01
CA GLU A 512 -18.68 36.67 -13.71
C GLU A 512 -18.65 35.57 -12.66
N SER A 513 -17.63 35.59 -11.82
CA SER A 513 -17.53 34.64 -10.73
C SER A 513 -16.75 35.18 -9.55
N PHE A 514 -17.03 34.64 -8.37
CA PHE A 514 -16.27 34.94 -7.17
C PHE A 514 -16.03 33.69 -6.32
N SER A 515 -14.94 33.68 -5.57
CA SER A 515 -14.71 32.74 -4.47
C SER A 515 -14.32 33.50 -3.21
N ILE A 516 -14.92 33.11 -2.08
CA ILE A 516 -14.58 33.58 -0.74
C ILE A 516 -13.98 32.41 0.03
N THR A 517 -12.75 32.58 0.49
CA THR A 517 -12.02 31.56 1.23
C THR A 517 -11.45 32.17 2.49
N ARG A 518 -11.62 31.51 3.65
CA ARG A 518 -11.10 32.00 4.92
C ARG A 518 -9.59 32.18 4.85
N GLU A 519 -9.10 33.27 5.42
CA GLU A 519 -7.67 33.51 5.54
C GLU A 519 -7.02 32.46 6.45
N LEU A 520 -5.78 32.07 6.10
CA LEU A 520 -4.94 31.20 6.92
C LEU A 520 -4.03 32.08 7.79
N SER A 521 -4.58 32.57 8.90
CA SER A 521 -3.86 33.42 9.85
C SER A 521 -2.57 32.76 10.36
N GLY A 522 -1.46 33.50 10.38
CA GLY A 522 -0.16 32.97 10.81
C GLY A 522 0.45 31.94 9.86
N SER A 523 0.06 31.95 8.58
CA SER A 523 0.70 31.14 7.54
C SER A 523 1.44 32.01 6.52
N SER A 524 2.57 31.51 6.01
CA SER A 524 3.31 32.12 4.91
C SER A 524 3.62 31.10 3.82
N SER A 525 3.87 31.57 2.60
CA SER A 525 4.29 30.68 1.52
C SER A 525 5.68 30.11 1.84
N LEU A 526 5.98 28.89 1.39
CA LEU A 526 7.31 28.31 1.56
C LEU A 526 8.39 29.15 0.86
N ILE A 527 8.05 29.90 -0.19
CA ILE A 527 9.03 30.76 -0.87
C ILE A 527 9.49 31.92 0.03
N ASP A 528 8.62 32.40 0.92
CA ASP A 528 8.89 33.50 1.86
C ASP A 528 9.42 32.96 3.20
N PHE A 529 8.83 31.86 3.70
CA PHE A 529 9.21 31.23 4.98
C PHE A 529 10.68 30.74 5.00
N ILE A 530 11.14 30.17 3.89
CA ILE A 530 12.49 29.57 3.81
C ILE A 530 13.59 30.63 4.02
N PRO A 531 13.63 31.74 3.29
CA PRO A 531 14.64 32.78 3.51
C PRO A 531 14.44 33.50 4.85
N GLU A 532 13.21 33.87 5.22
CA GLU A 532 12.94 34.75 6.36
C GLU A 532 13.04 34.03 7.71
N VAL A 533 12.42 32.86 7.83
CA VAL A 533 12.26 32.17 9.12
C VAL A 533 13.20 30.99 9.23
N LEU A 534 13.27 30.14 8.19
CA LEU A 534 14.07 28.93 8.29
C LEU A 534 15.58 29.21 8.34
N SER A 535 16.04 30.27 7.66
CA SER A 535 17.45 30.68 7.67
C SER A 535 17.91 31.27 9.00
N SER A 536 16.99 31.79 9.83
CA SER A 536 17.32 32.35 11.16
C SER A 536 17.42 31.29 12.25
N PHE A 537 17.01 30.05 11.99
CA PHE A 537 17.10 28.97 12.96
C PHE A 537 18.56 28.59 13.25
N PRO A 538 18.90 28.25 14.51
CA PRO A 538 20.18 27.62 14.82
C PRO A 538 20.44 26.41 13.92
N GLN A 539 21.69 26.22 13.49
CA GLN A 539 22.03 25.26 12.43
C GLN A 539 21.47 23.85 12.66
N GLU A 540 21.51 23.36 13.91
CA GLU A 540 20.94 22.06 14.27
C GLU A 540 19.41 22.03 14.14
N LYS A 541 18.72 23.03 14.71
CA LYS A 541 17.25 23.18 14.62
C LYS A 541 16.81 23.30 13.15
N MET A 542 17.52 24.10 12.35
CA MET A 542 17.27 24.24 10.91
C MET A 542 17.39 22.89 10.19
N ARG A 543 18.46 22.13 10.45
CA ARG A 543 18.69 20.80 9.84
C ARG A 543 17.57 19.82 10.19
N GLN A 544 17.14 19.80 11.46
CA GLN A 544 16.04 18.95 11.91
C GLN A 544 14.72 19.36 11.27
N PHE A 545 14.41 20.66 11.24
CA PHE A 545 13.21 21.20 10.62
C PHE A 545 13.15 20.90 9.12
N LYS A 546 14.22 21.18 8.38
CA LYS A 546 14.36 20.83 6.95
C LYS A 546 14.06 19.36 6.68
N ARG A 547 14.55 18.45 7.53
CA ARG A 547 14.27 17.01 7.39
C ARG A 547 12.78 16.70 7.60
N ARG A 548 12.12 17.35 8.56
CA ARG A 548 10.67 17.21 8.79
C ARG A 548 9.86 17.78 7.62
N LEU A 549 10.18 18.99 7.16
CA LEU A 549 9.58 19.64 5.99
C LEU A 549 9.71 18.79 4.73
N THR A 550 10.93 18.36 4.41
CA THR A 550 11.22 17.47 3.27
C THR A 550 10.38 16.20 3.33
N ARG A 551 10.24 15.60 4.52
CA ARG A 551 9.43 14.39 4.71
C ARG A 551 7.95 14.66 4.51
N ARG A 552 7.42 15.76 5.07
CA ARG A 552 6.00 16.11 4.96
C ARG A 552 5.61 16.44 3.53
N LEU A 553 6.42 17.27 2.86
CA LEU A 553 6.22 17.63 1.46
C LEU A 553 6.31 16.40 0.54
N ALA A 554 7.30 15.53 0.72
CA ALA A 554 7.42 14.31 -0.08
C ALA A 554 6.23 13.37 0.09
N ARG A 555 5.73 13.21 1.32
CA ARG A 555 4.54 12.40 1.61
C ARG A 555 3.27 13.03 1.05
N PHE A 556 3.09 14.34 1.24
CA PHE A 556 1.98 15.10 0.66
C PHE A 556 1.95 14.89 -0.85
N SER A 557 3.06 15.14 -1.56
CA SER A 557 3.13 14.99 -3.01
C SER A 557 2.87 13.55 -3.46
N ARG A 558 3.35 12.55 -2.70
CA ARG A 558 3.07 11.13 -2.98
C ARG A 558 1.58 10.84 -2.85
N MET A 559 0.95 11.24 -1.76
CA MET A 559 -0.48 11.02 -1.51
C MET A 559 -1.34 11.78 -2.53
N PHE A 560 -1.00 13.02 -2.84
CA PHE A 560 -1.67 13.88 -3.81
C PHE A 560 -1.69 13.22 -5.20
N HIS A 561 -0.52 12.77 -5.69
CA HIS A 561 -0.44 12.03 -6.95
C HIS A 561 -1.10 10.64 -6.90
N GLY A 562 -1.06 9.97 -5.75
CA GLY A 562 -1.73 8.69 -5.52
C GLY A 562 -3.25 8.77 -5.59
N ALA A 563 -3.84 9.86 -5.10
CA ALA A 563 -5.26 10.16 -5.22
C ALA A 563 -5.67 10.63 -6.64
N GLY A 564 -4.70 10.77 -7.55
CA GLY A 564 -4.90 11.12 -8.95
C GLY A 564 -4.89 12.63 -9.22
N PHE A 565 -4.50 13.44 -8.26
CA PHE A 565 -4.38 14.89 -8.43
C PHE A 565 -3.03 15.27 -9.05
N HIS A 566 -3.03 16.40 -9.75
CA HIS A 566 -1.84 17.17 -10.12
C HIS A 566 -2.21 18.65 -10.08
N HIS A 567 -1.21 19.49 -9.89
CA HIS A 567 -1.35 20.93 -9.88
C HIS A 567 -0.71 21.52 -11.12
N GLN A 568 -1.36 22.48 -11.79
CA GLN A 568 -0.77 23.04 -13.01
C GLN A 568 0.51 23.85 -12.74
N ASP A 569 0.67 24.34 -11.51
CA ASP A 569 1.79 25.15 -11.01
C ASP A 569 2.30 24.61 -9.66
N PHE A 570 2.91 23.42 -9.62
CA PHE A 570 3.28 22.74 -8.37
C PHE A 570 4.61 23.26 -7.78
N TYR A 571 4.69 24.58 -7.56
CA TYR A 571 5.87 25.27 -7.02
C TYR A 571 5.79 25.44 -5.49
N LEU A 572 6.93 25.64 -4.83
CA LEU A 572 6.98 25.95 -3.38
C LEU A 572 6.11 27.16 -3.02
N GLY A 573 5.98 28.14 -3.93
CA GLY A 573 5.15 29.33 -3.76
C GLY A 573 3.66 29.06 -3.47
N HIS A 574 3.14 27.87 -3.78
CA HIS A 574 1.74 27.50 -3.52
C HIS A 574 1.55 26.62 -2.28
N PHE A 575 2.64 26.28 -1.60
CA PHE A 575 2.61 25.57 -0.35
C PHE A 575 2.72 26.57 0.80
N HIS A 576 1.70 26.66 1.62
CA HIS A 576 1.70 27.52 2.80
C HIS A 576 2.02 26.71 4.05
N ILE A 577 2.81 27.29 4.94
CA ILE A 577 3.22 26.70 6.20
C ILE A 577 2.78 27.58 7.36
N SER A 578 2.35 26.96 8.45
CA SER A 578 2.11 27.62 9.73
C SER A 578 2.72 26.76 10.82
N LEU A 579 3.45 27.40 11.73
CA LEU A 579 4.09 26.72 12.87
C LEU A 579 3.01 26.39 13.91
N GLU A 580 3.04 25.17 14.41
CA GLU A 580 2.21 24.72 15.54
C GLU A 580 3.10 24.61 16.79
N GLU A 581 2.50 24.38 17.96
CA GLU A 581 3.23 24.11 19.21
C GLU A 581 4.19 22.91 19.05
N GLU A 582 5.19 22.78 19.94
CA GLU A 582 6.16 21.67 19.95
C GLU A 582 7.03 21.51 18.68
N ASN A 583 7.35 22.59 17.97
CA ASN A 583 8.18 22.57 16.74
C ASN A 583 7.57 21.75 15.57
N ASP A 584 6.25 21.53 15.56
CA ASP A 584 5.53 20.98 14.41
C ASP A 584 4.99 22.09 13.50
N PHE A 585 4.34 21.72 12.39
CA PHE A 585 3.79 22.68 11.44
C PHE A 585 2.68 22.06 10.59
N ARG A 586 1.77 22.88 10.10
CA ARG A 586 0.78 22.47 9.10
C ARG A 586 1.16 22.98 7.72
N LEU A 587 0.83 22.19 6.69
CA LEU A 587 1.14 22.49 5.29
C LEU A 587 -0.16 22.50 4.47
N TRP A 588 -0.46 23.61 3.81
CA TRP A 588 -1.62 23.75 2.90
C TRP A 588 -1.15 23.90 1.46
N LEU A 589 -1.99 23.46 0.53
CA LEU A 589 -1.85 23.77 -0.88
C LEU A 589 -2.89 24.83 -1.27
N LEU A 590 -2.45 25.95 -1.81
CA LEU A 590 -3.32 27.01 -2.32
C LEU A 590 -3.45 26.96 -3.86
N ASP A 591 -4.18 27.92 -4.43
CA ASP A 591 -4.49 28.00 -5.88
C ASP A 591 -5.26 26.77 -6.40
N LEU A 592 -6.30 26.38 -5.67
CA LEU A 592 -7.04 25.15 -5.95
C LEU A 592 -7.75 25.17 -7.31
N GLN A 593 -8.00 26.32 -7.93
CA GLN A 593 -8.52 26.40 -9.31
C GLN A 593 -7.60 25.74 -10.36
N ARG A 594 -6.31 25.54 -10.04
CA ARG A 594 -5.31 24.88 -10.89
C ARG A 594 -5.10 23.40 -10.56
N VAL A 595 -5.78 22.88 -9.55
CA VAL A 595 -5.81 21.44 -9.26
C VAL A 595 -6.68 20.73 -10.28
N ARG A 596 -6.21 19.57 -10.73
CA ARG A 596 -6.96 18.69 -11.63
C ARG A 596 -6.81 17.25 -11.20
N ARG A 597 -7.93 16.52 -11.22
CA ARG A 597 -7.97 15.09 -10.92
C ARG A 597 -8.14 14.28 -12.19
N LEU A 598 -7.27 13.29 -12.38
CA LEU A 598 -7.38 12.29 -13.42
C LEU A 598 -7.68 10.94 -12.80
N ARG A 599 -8.51 10.12 -13.47
CA ARG A 599 -8.78 8.73 -13.04
C ARG A 599 -7.50 7.90 -12.91
N ARG A 600 -6.49 8.24 -13.73
CA ARG A 600 -5.12 7.72 -13.64
C ARG A 600 -4.16 8.84 -14.00
N LEU A 601 -3.35 9.27 -13.04
CA LEU A 601 -2.33 10.27 -13.31
C LEU A 601 -1.25 9.68 -14.23
N SER A 602 -1.02 10.33 -15.37
CA SER A 602 0.02 9.92 -16.30
C SER A 602 1.40 10.29 -15.73
N ARG A 603 2.45 9.56 -16.17
CA ARG A 603 3.83 9.88 -15.79
C ARG A 603 4.24 11.30 -16.22
N HIS A 604 3.64 11.84 -17.28
CA HIS A 604 3.94 13.18 -17.76
C HIS A 604 3.59 14.24 -16.71
N PHE A 605 2.38 14.19 -16.15
CA PHE A 605 1.95 15.16 -15.13
C PHE A 605 2.76 15.03 -13.84
N LEU A 606 3.04 13.80 -13.40
CA LEU A 606 3.93 13.57 -12.25
C LEU A 606 5.33 14.18 -12.47
N VAL A 607 5.93 13.99 -13.64
CA VAL A 607 7.24 14.58 -13.96
C VAL A 607 7.15 16.10 -13.98
N LYS A 608 6.07 16.67 -14.52
CA LYS A 608 5.85 18.12 -14.56
C LYS A 608 5.80 18.69 -13.14
N ASP A 609 4.93 18.19 -12.28
CA ASP A 609 4.75 18.68 -10.91
C ASP A 609 6.06 18.59 -10.12
N LEU A 610 6.73 17.42 -10.17
CA LEU A 610 8.01 17.25 -9.48
C LEU A 610 9.12 18.14 -10.05
N ALA A 611 9.09 18.45 -11.35
CA ALA A 611 10.06 19.35 -11.96
C ALA A 611 9.83 20.81 -11.58
N GLN A 612 8.57 21.24 -11.43
CA GLN A 612 8.20 22.58 -10.94
C GLN A 612 8.63 22.75 -9.48
N LEU A 613 8.33 21.77 -8.63
CA LEU A 613 8.74 21.79 -7.23
C LEU A 613 10.27 21.83 -7.09
N ASN A 614 10.97 21.00 -7.88
CA ASN A 614 12.43 20.98 -7.93
C ASN A 614 12.98 22.33 -8.42
N PHE A 615 12.41 22.92 -9.47
CA PHE A 615 12.79 24.22 -10.00
C PHE A 615 12.69 25.33 -8.94
N SER A 616 11.53 25.47 -8.28
CA SER A 616 11.34 26.48 -7.24
C SER A 616 12.20 26.29 -5.99
N SER A 617 12.93 25.16 -5.87
CA SER A 617 13.82 24.90 -4.75
C SER A 617 15.30 25.20 -5.05
N LEU A 618 15.63 25.59 -6.29
CA LEU A 618 17.01 25.82 -6.72
C LEU A 618 17.56 27.15 -6.20
N ASP A 619 16.70 28.15 -6.03
CA ASP A 619 17.10 29.52 -5.70
C ASP A 619 17.41 29.74 -4.22
N PHE A 620 17.31 28.68 -3.39
CA PHE A 620 17.56 28.75 -1.95
C PHE A 620 18.94 28.20 -1.58
N PRO A 621 19.87 29.04 -1.06
CA PRO A 621 21.21 28.60 -0.65
C PRO A 621 21.20 27.49 0.42
N ILE A 622 20.17 27.50 1.28
CA ILE A 622 20.03 26.53 2.36
C ILE A 622 19.43 25.18 1.89
N ILE A 623 19.00 25.04 0.63
CA ILE A 623 18.45 23.78 0.08
C ILE A 623 19.49 23.08 -0.79
N TYR A 624 20.07 22.01 -0.27
CA TYR A 624 21.13 21.29 -0.96
C TYR A 624 20.59 20.20 -1.89
N ALA A 625 21.44 19.74 -2.81
CA ALA A 625 21.15 18.59 -3.66
C ALA A 625 20.82 17.32 -2.84
N THR A 626 21.40 17.19 -1.65
CA THR A 626 21.12 16.08 -0.71
C THR A 626 19.69 16.14 -0.16
N ASP A 627 19.12 17.33 0.03
CA ASP A 627 17.73 17.52 0.47
C ASP A 627 16.76 17.17 -0.67
N ARG A 628 17.04 17.63 -1.90
CA ARG A 628 16.27 17.25 -3.10
C ARG A 628 16.30 15.74 -3.36
N MET A 629 17.45 15.10 -3.17
CA MET A 629 17.57 13.65 -3.27
C MET A 629 16.82 12.93 -2.14
N ARG A 630 16.86 13.47 -0.91
CA ARG A 630 16.09 12.94 0.22
C ARG A 630 14.59 13.04 -0.03
N PHE A 631 14.11 14.18 -0.55
CA PHE A 631 12.74 14.36 -1.00
C PHE A 631 12.35 13.24 -1.98
N PHE A 632 13.15 13.03 -3.02
CA PHE A 632 12.81 12.03 -4.05
C PHE A 632 12.81 10.60 -3.49
N LYS A 633 13.78 10.25 -2.64
CA LYS A 633 13.82 8.96 -1.93
C LYS A 633 12.56 8.74 -1.08
N LEU A 634 12.15 9.75 -0.32
CA LEU A 634 10.93 9.69 0.50
C LEU A 634 9.66 9.63 -0.36
N TYR A 635 9.59 10.41 -1.43
CA TYR A 635 8.49 10.39 -2.40
C TYR A 635 8.34 9.00 -3.05
N ARG A 636 9.47 8.36 -3.39
CA ARG A 636 9.49 6.97 -3.91
C ARG A 636 9.32 5.92 -2.84
N GLY A 637 9.48 6.26 -1.56
CA GLY A 637 9.40 5.31 -0.44
C GLY A 637 10.61 4.37 -0.39
N LYS A 638 11.77 4.83 -0.89
CA LYS A 638 12.97 4.00 -1.08
C LYS A 638 14.21 4.62 -0.44
N HIS A 639 15.02 3.82 0.24
CA HIS A 639 16.36 4.23 0.72
C HIS A 639 17.42 4.05 -0.39
N LYS A 640 17.24 3.05 -1.26
CA LYS A 640 18.11 2.75 -2.42
C LYS A 640 17.32 2.88 -3.72
N LEU A 641 17.81 3.73 -4.62
CA LEU A 641 17.16 4.01 -5.92
C LEU A 641 17.67 3.04 -7.00
N ASP A 642 16.74 2.48 -7.76
CA ASP A 642 17.07 1.57 -8.86
C ASP A 642 17.34 2.32 -10.19
N LYS A 643 17.72 1.59 -11.25
CA LYS A 643 18.00 2.16 -12.59
C LYS A 643 16.80 2.93 -13.19
N ARG A 644 15.57 2.66 -12.77
CA ARG A 644 14.35 3.32 -13.26
C ARG A 644 14.08 4.59 -12.49
N ASP A 645 14.26 4.55 -11.17
CA ASP A 645 14.21 5.75 -10.34
C ASP A 645 15.23 6.78 -10.85
N LYS A 646 16.46 6.36 -11.16
CA LYS A 646 17.48 7.21 -11.81
C LYS A 646 17.01 7.78 -13.16
N ARG A 647 16.34 6.99 -13.99
CA ARG A 647 15.75 7.47 -15.26
C ARG A 647 14.63 8.48 -15.04
N LEU A 648 13.81 8.29 -14.02
CA LEU A 648 12.75 9.23 -13.65
C LEU A 648 13.34 10.56 -13.19
N ILE A 649 14.38 10.54 -12.34
CA ILE A 649 15.12 11.74 -11.91
C ILE A 649 15.65 12.49 -13.13
N ARG A 650 16.30 11.80 -14.09
CA ARG A 650 16.78 12.47 -15.32
C ARG A 650 15.66 13.20 -16.06
N LYS A 651 14.48 12.58 -16.20
CA LYS A 651 13.33 13.24 -16.83
C LYS A 651 12.85 14.47 -16.05
N ILE A 652 12.86 14.40 -14.72
CA ILE A 652 12.53 15.54 -13.85
C ILE A 652 13.55 16.66 -14.08
N LEU A 653 14.84 16.37 -14.03
CA LEU A 653 15.91 17.36 -14.24
C LEU A 653 15.86 17.98 -15.64
N THR A 654 15.66 17.19 -16.70
CA THR A 654 15.46 17.72 -18.05
C THR A 654 14.27 18.66 -18.10
N LYS A 655 13.13 18.29 -17.49
CA LYS A 655 11.95 19.15 -17.46
C LYS A 655 12.18 20.40 -16.61
N THR A 656 12.93 20.33 -15.51
CA THR A 656 13.36 21.48 -14.71
C THR A 656 14.17 22.46 -15.57
N GLY A 657 15.14 21.99 -16.35
CA GLY A 657 15.91 22.85 -17.26
C GLY A 657 15.08 23.47 -18.38
N HIS A 658 14.00 22.81 -18.82
CA HIS A 658 13.04 23.41 -19.75
C HIS A 658 12.22 24.53 -19.10
N ILE A 659 11.89 24.39 -17.81
CA ILE A 659 11.18 25.42 -17.04
C ILE A 659 12.11 26.63 -16.86
N ALA A 660 13.35 26.41 -16.43
CA ALA A 660 14.35 27.47 -16.26
C ALA A 660 14.52 28.34 -17.52
N ARG A 661 14.84 27.73 -18.66
CA ARG A 661 15.01 28.45 -19.94
C ARG A 661 13.77 29.24 -20.36
N HIS A 662 12.58 28.72 -20.08
CA HIS A 662 11.33 29.43 -20.37
C HIS A 662 11.14 30.64 -19.44
N THR A 663 11.47 30.49 -18.16
CA THR A 663 11.44 31.59 -17.19
C THR A 663 12.45 32.68 -17.58
N ASP A 664 13.69 32.31 -17.91
CA ASP A 664 14.73 33.25 -18.35
C ASP A 664 14.29 34.01 -19.61
N LYS A 665 13.67 33.32 -20.57
CA LYS A 665 13.12 33.95 -21.77
C LYS A 665 12.04 34.99 -21.46
N MET A 666 11.17 34.72 -20.48
CA MET A 666 10.09 35.63 -20.06
C MET A 666 10.60 36.81 -19.21
N LEU A 667 11.73 36.65 -18.54
CA LEU A 667 12.39 37.71 -17.76
C LEU A 667 13.38 38.51 -18.62
N SER A 668 13.68 38.06 -19.84
CA SER A 668 14.61 38.75 -20.73
C SER A 668 14.06 40.11 -21.18
N PRO A 669 14.90 41.15 -21.31
CA PRO A 669 14.47 42.49 -21.71
C PRO A 669 13.71 42.54 -23.05
N ALA A 670 14.00 41.62 -23.96
CA ALA A 670 13.34 41.50 -25.26
C ALA A 670 11.87 41.05 -25.17
N SER A 671 11.49 40.35 -24.11
CA SER A 671 10.11 39.89 -23.87
C SER A 671 9.25 40.87 -23.06
N GLN A 672 9.87 41.84 -22.39
CA GLN A 672 9.16 42.93 -21.69
C GLN A 672 8.84 44.13 -22.61
N ARG A 673 9.39 44.14 -23.83
CA ARG A 673 9.16 45.17 -24.88
C ARG A 673 8.20 44.71 -25.98
N ALA A 674 7.65 43.49 -25.90
CA ALA A 674 6.70 42.89 -26.83
C ALA A 674 5.40 42.55 -26.10
#